data_AF-A0A3D1KU41-F1
#
_entry.id   AF-A0A3D1KU41-F1
#
_cell.length_a   1.000
_cell.length_b   1.000
_cell.length_c   1.000
_cell.angle_alpha   90.00
_cell.angle_beta   90.00
_cell.angle_gamma   90.00
#
_symmetry.space_group_name_H-M   'P 1'
#
loop_
_entity.id
_entity.type
_entity.pdbx_description
1 polymer ?
#
loop_
_entity_poly.entity_id
_entity_poly.type
_entity_poly.pdbx_seq_one_letter_code
_entity_poly.pdbx_strand_id
1 'polypeptide(L)'
;MKKIINKLLVNHSLIYKLFLYILTVILVVYLFPKGGQFKYEFQKGKPWQYENYYSPFDFSIKKSLQEIEAEKQQIKENSKQFFEYNDEVVLNVKKNTTAKLLEYLETAKLSNQSKSRLLQKSDGILNEIYEYGYLNPLSEQKIENVEITLRRGNSIQNIQPNKLFKASQISAFLNTKFGNQPFSKEEKNVLTIISNELKPNVTFDEDFTQKAYEENLSHISYTKGLVAEKERIIFKGDIVEGEKLVKLNSLKSEFDSQVWSKSNSNWIVLGYTLLVALSFLMLILFLRKYRLDIFENNNKVTFIFFNMILVILLITLIVKYDAKFIYVAPIVILPLVLKAFFDSRLGLFAHTLTVLLLGFIVPNSFEFVFLQIIAGIVTILTISELNKRANLFLSVLQITFVYFVAYFAFSVIQEGNAQNLNYEKLTYFAMNGAATLFVLPLIYIFEKLFGLVSDESLKELSNSNSKLLRELAEKAPGTFQHSLQVANLAEACAIEINANSMLVRTGALYHDIGKIENPMYFTENQVTNVNPHNELEPTDSAKIIIDHIINGVEIAKKNHIPDRIIDFIRTHHGTTLVYYFFKKEELSGNVFAESNFHYPGPIPFSKETAILMMCDSVEAASKSIKEPSAKAFDDLVEKIVNKQMDDGQFMNADITFKELQTIKKVLKKKLKNIYHLRIEYPE
;
A
#
# COMPACT_ATOMS: atom_id res chain seq x y z
N MET A 1 9.01 24.85 -42.17
CA MET A 1 9.46 24.49 -40.81
C MET A 1 9.04 25.49 -39.73
N LYS A 2 9.29 26.81 -39.82
CA LYS A 2 8.91 27.80 -38.77
C LYS A 2 7.43 27.78 -38.34
N LYS A 3 6.46 27.64 -39.26
CA LYS A 3 5.02 27.54 -38.92
C LYS A 3 4.66 26.27 -38.13
N ILE A 4 5.34 25.15 -38.39
CA ILE A 4 5.10 23.88 -37.68
C ILE A 4 5.69 23.97 -36.27
N ILE A 5 6.90 24.53 -36.15
CA ILE A 5 7.57 24.78 -34.86
C ILE A 5 6.75 25.74 -34.00
N ASN A 6 6.21 26.83 -34.56
CA ASN A 6 5.34 27.74 -33.80
C ASN A 6 4.04 27.07 -33.35
N LYS A 7 3.44 26.21 -34.19
CA LYS A 7 2.22 25.48 -33.84
C LYS A 7 2.47 24.42 -32.77
N LEU A 8 3.65 23.82 -32.75
CA LEU A 8 4.11 22.89 -31.70
C LEU A 8 4.39 23.62 -30.38
N LEU A 9 5.04 24.79 -30.43
CA LEU A 9 5.34 25.61 -29.25
C LEU A 9 4.07 26.14 -28.59
N VAL A 10 3.08 26.59 -29.37
CA VAL A 10 1.80 27.08 -28.84
C VAL A 10 0.97 25.95 -28.23
N ASN A 11 0.98 24.76 -28.83
CA ASN A 11 0.17 23.62 -28.38
C ASN A 11 0.93 22.62 -27.50
N HIS A 12 2.12 22.96 -27.00
CA HIS A 12 3.00 22.02 -26.27
C HIS A 12 2.27 21.35 -25.09
N SER A 13 1.44 22.09 -24.37
CA SER A 13 0.64 21.59 -23.24
C SER A 13 -0.42 20.56 -23.67
N LEU A 14 -1.12 20.79 -24.79
CA LEU A 14 -2.08 19.85 -25.35
C LEU A 14 -1.39 18.61 -25.93
N ILE A 15 -0.23 18.79 -26.57
CA ILE A 15 0.58 17.68 -27.12
C ILE A 15 1.09 16.79 -25.97
N TYR A 16 1.57 17.40 -24.88
CA TYR A 16 1.98 16.67 -23.68
C TYR A 16 0.83 15.84 -23.11
N LYS A 17 -0.38 16.40 -23.00
CA LYS A 17 -1.57 15.69 -22.51
C LYS A 17 -2.00 14.55 -23.43
N LEU A 18 -1.93 14.75 -24.74
CA LEU A 18 -2.20 13.69 -25.72
C LEU A 18 -1.18 12.56 -25.61
N PHE A 19 0.11 12.90 -25.47
CA PHE A 19 1.17 11.93 -25.25
C PHE A 19 0.95 11.15 -23.95
N LEU A 20 0.69 11.85 -22.84
CA LEU A 20 0.40 11.24 -21.55
C LEU A 20 -0.80 10.29 -21.65
N TYR A 21 -1.88 10.72 -22.31
CA TYR A 21 -3.06 9.89 -22.56
C TYR A 21 -2.72 8.60 -23.31
N ILE A 22 -2.02 8.70 -24.45
CA ILE A 22 -1.64 7.54 -25.26
C ILE A 22 -0.72 6.61 -24.46
N LEU A 23 0.28 7.16 -23.78
CA LEU A 23 1.22 6.40 -22.94
C LEU A 23 0.48 5.64 -21.83
N THR A 24 -0.44 6.30 -21.15
CA THR A 24 -1.25 5.69 -20.10
C THR A 24 -2.13 4.57 -20.62
N VAL A 25 -2.78 4.75 -21.77
CA VAL A 25 -3.57 3.69 -22.41
C VAL A 25 -2.68 2.47 -22.70
N ILE A 26 -1.50 2.67 -23.29
CA ILE A 26 -0.56 1.59 -23.60
C ILE A 26 -0.12 0.86 -22.32
N LEU A 27 0.27 1.61 -21.28
CA LEU A 27 0.73 1.04 -20.01
C LEU A 27 -0.37 0.23 -19.32
N VAL A 28 -1.59 0.76 -19.23
CA VAL A 28 -2.70 0.06 -18.59
C VAL A 28 -3.10 -1.18 -19.38
N VAL A 29 -3.19 -1.10 -20.71
CA VAL A 29 -3.49 -2.28 -21.56
C VAL A 29 -2.41 -3.35 -21.44
N TYR A 30 -1.14 -2.97 -21.27
CA TYR A 30 -0.06 -3.93 -21.03
C TYR A 30 -0.23 -4.72 -19.71
N LEU A 31 -0.86 -4.12 -18.70
CA LEU A 31 -1.14 -4.76 -17.42
C LEU A 31 -2.33 -5.73 -17.47
N PHE A 32 -3.21 -5.57 -18.45
CA PHE A 32 -4.42 -6.39 -18.57
C PHE A 32 -4.10 -7.84 -18.99
N PRO A 33 -4.92 -8.81 -18.58
CA PRO A 33 -4.75 -10.20 -18.98
C PRO A 33 -4.86 -10.33 -20.51
N LYS A 34 -4.00 -11.16 -21.12
CA LYS A 34 -3.97 -11.37 -22.58
C LYS A 34 -4.75 -12.62 -23.04
N GLY A 35 -5.27 -13.39 -22.09
CA GLY A 35 -6.12 -14.56 -22.33
C GLY A 35 -7.58 -14.15 -22.55
N GLY A 36 -8.35 -15.01 -23.22
CA GLY A 36 -9.80 -14.84 -23.30
C GLY A 36 -10.43 -15.10 -21.94
N GLN A 37 -11.38 -14.26 -21.54
CA GLN A 37 -12.16 -14.50 -20.34
C GLN A 37 -13.34 -15.42 -20.64
N PHE A 38 -13.65 -16.31 -19.70
CA PHE A 38 -14.86 -17.12 -19.80
C PHE A 38 -16.09 -16.22 -19.96
N LYS A 39 -16.88 -16.47 -21.01
CA LYS A 39 -17.95 -15.58 -21.49
C LYS A 39 -19.03 -15.28 -20.45
N TYR A 40 -19.25 -16.18 -19.49
CA TYR A 40 -20.39 -16.16 -18.60
C TYR A 40 -19.97 -15.92 -17.14
N GLU A 41 -20.56 -14.93 -16.50
CA GLU A 41 -20.45 -14.76 -15.05
C GLU A 41 -21.52 -15.60 -14.36
N PHE A 42 -21.13 -16.43 -13.40
CA PHE A 42 -22.02 -17.30 -12.64
C PHE A 42 -21.70 -17.26 -11.16
N GLN A 43 -22.73 -17.43 -10.32
CA GLN A 43 -22.63 -17.41 -8.87
C GLN A 43 -23.12 -18.74 -8.31
N LYS A 44 -22.43 -19.26 -7.29
CA LYS A 44 -22.86 -20.45 -6.56
C LYS A 44 -24.28 -20.26 -6.02
N GLY A 45 -25.12 -21.29 -6.13
CA GLY A 45 -26.49 -21.29 -5.59
C GLY A 45 -27.52 -20.50 -6.43
N LYS A 46 -27.11 -19.85 -7.53
CA LYS A 46 -28.03 -19.19 -8.46
C LYS A 46 -28.37 -20.09 -9.66
N PRO A 47 -29.56 -19.95 -10.26
CA PRO A 47 -29.88 -20.59 -11.52
C PRO A 47 -28.99 -20.07 -12.66
N TRP A 48 -28.54 -20.96 -13.55
CA TRP A 48 -27.84 -20.62 -14.77
C TRP A 48 -28.77 -19.82 -15.70
N GLN A 49 -28.44 -18.55 -15.90
CA GLN A 49 -29.31 -17.61 -16.61
C GLN A 49 -29.14 -17.63 -18.14
N TYR A 50 -28.11 -18.33 -18.62
CA TYR A 50 -27.78 -18.40 -20.04
C TYR A 50 -28.36 -19.65 -20.69
N GLU A 51 -28.28 -19.74 -22.01
CA GLU A 51 -28.63 -20.96 -22.73
C GLU A 51 -27.79 -22.17 -22.29
N ASN A 52 -28.28 -23.37 -22.61
CA ASN A 52 -27.59 -24.63 -22.31
C ASN A 52 -26.13 -24.56 -22.75
N TYR A 53 -25.22 -24.85 -21.83
CA TYR A 53 -23.80 -24.66 -22.07
C TYR A 53 -23.09 -26.00 -22.22
N TYR A 54 -22.35 -26.12 -23.32
CA TYR A 54 -21.60 -27.31 -23.72
C TYR A 54 -20.11 -26.96 -23.74
N SER A 55 -19.26 -27.93 -23.41
CA SER A 55 -17.83 -27.71 -23.38
C SER A 55 -17.28 -27.39 -24.78
N PRO A 56 -16.51 -26.32 -24.96
CA PRO A 56 -15.90 -25.98 -26.25
C PRO A 56 -14.64 -26.81 -26.58
N PHE A 57 -14.08 -27.55 -25.62
CA PHE A 57 -12.87 -28.38 -25.74
C PHE A 57 -12.82 -29.42 -24.60
N ASP A 58 -11.89 -30.37 -24.69
CA ASP A 58 -11.62 -31.32 -23.62
C ASP A 58 -10.91 -30.63 -22.43
N PHE A 59 -11.39 -30.84 -21.20
CA PHE A 59 -10.70 -30.33 -20.01
C PHE A 59 -10.81 -31.28 -18.81
N SER A 60 -9.84 -31.22 -17.91
CA SER A 60 -9.84 -32.02 -16.69
C SER A 60 -10.55 -31.31 -15.54
N ILE A 61 -11.33 -32.06 -14.76
CA ILE A 61 -11.98 -31.56 -13.56
C ILE A 61 -10.94 -31.50 -12.43
N LYS A 62 -10.63 -30.30 -11.95
CA LYS A 62 -9.68 -30.08 -10.85
C LYS A 62 -10.29 -30.55 -9.53
N LYS A 63 -9.52 -31.28 -8.72
CA LYS A 63 -9.89 -31.61 -7.33
C LYS A 63 -9.87 -30.34 -6.47
N SER A 64 -10.77 -30.29 -5.51
CA SER A 64 -10.76 -29.25 -4.48
C SER A 64 -9.59 -29.43 -3.51
N LEU A 65 -9.20 -28.36 -2.82
CA LEU A 65 -8.14 -28.42 -1.80
C LEU A 65 -8.49 -29.41 -0.67
N GLN A 66 -9.75 -29.45 -0.26
CA GLN A 66 -10.23 -30.37 0.77
C GLN A 66 -10.08 -31.84 0.35
N GLU A 67 -10.38 -32.18 -0.91
CA GLU A 67 -10.18 -33.54 -1.43
C GLU A 67 -8.68 -33.92 -1.44
N ILE A 68 -7.81 -32.99 -1.83
CA ILE A 68 -6.36 -33.22 -1.84
C ILE A 68 -5.82 -33.39 -0.42
N GLU A 69 -6.28 -32.57 0.54
CA GLU A 69 -5.87 -32.69 1.94
C GLU A 69 -6.35 -33.99 2.57
N ALA A 70 -7.58 -34.42 2.29
CA ALA A 70 -8.10 -35.71 2.72
C ALA A 70 -7.28 -36.88 2.15
N GLU A 71 -6.92 -36.85 0.87
CA GLU A 71 -6.05 -37.87 0.25
C GLU A 71 -4.64 -37.88 0.87
N LYS A 72 -4.05 -36.71 1.14
CA LYS A 72 -2.75 -36.60 1.84
C LYS A 72 -2.81 -37.20 3.24
N GLN A 73 -3.89 -36.96 3.98
CA GLN A 73 -4.08 -37.52 5.30
C GLN A 73 -4.24 -39.05 5.22
N GLN A 74 -5.04 -39.54 4.29
CA GLN A 74 -5.21 -40.97 4.06
C GLN A 74 -3.89 -41.65 3.68
N ILE A 75 -3.06 -41.02 2.84
CA ILE A 75 -1.73 -41.53 2.50
C ILE A 75 -0.81 -41.57 3.73
N LYS A 76 -0.90 -40.56 4.61
CA LYS A 76 -0.12 -40.55 5.85
C LYS A 76 -0.52 -41.71 6.77
N GLU A 77 -1.82 -41.88 7.01
CA GLU A 77 -2.35 -42.96 7.86
C GLU A 77 -2.07 -44.36 7.31
N ASN A 78 -2.01 -44.52 5.98
CA ASN A 78 -1.73 -45.81 5.35
C ASN A 78 -0.26 -46.01 4.94
N SER A 79 0.61 -45.04 5.23
CA SER A 79 2.03 -45.14 4.89
C SER A 79 2.70 -46.24 5.70
N LYS A 80 3.51 -47.09 5.03
CA LYS A 80 4.20 -48.19 5.70
C LYS A 80 5.30 -47.63 6.61
N GLN A 81 5.36 -48.12 7.84
CA GLN A 81 6.44 -47.81 8.77
C GLN A 81 7.57 -48.82 8.60
N PHE A 82 8.78 -48.33 8.35
CA PHE A 82 9.96 -49.17 8.13
C PHE A 82 10.81 -49.28 9.40
N PHE A 83 11.28 -50.49 9.68
CA PHE A 83 12.19 -50.77 10.77
C PHE A 83 13.40 -51.51 10.20
N GLU A 84 14.60 -51.02 10.49
CA GLU A 84 15.85 -51.65 10.08
C GLU A 84 16.25 -52.73 11.09
N TYR A 85 16.58 -53.91 10.58
CA TYR A 85 17.18 -55.00 11.33
C TYR A 85 18.68 -55.06 11.05
N ASN A 86 19.49 -54.95 12.11
CA ASN A 86 20.94 -54.98 12.02
C ASN A 86 21.49 -56.37 12.35
N ASP A 87 21.92 -57.11 11.32
CA ASP A 87 22.51 -58.45 11.46
C ASP A 87 23.87 -58.44 12.20
N GLU A 88 24.65 -57.37 12.08
CA GLU A 88 25.96 -57.25 12.74
C GLU A 88 25.83 -57.21 14.27
N VAL A 89 24.79 -56.55 14.79
CA VAL A 89 24.48 -56.55 16.22
C VAL A 89 24.24 -57.97 16.70
N VAL A 90 23.46 -58.76 15.96
CA VAL A 90 23.14 -60.15 16.32
C VAL A 90 24.39 -61.03 16.32
N LEU A 91 25.23 -60.90 15.28
CA LEU A 91 26.50 -61.63 15.19
C LEU A 91 27.44 -61.30 16.36
N ASN A 92 27.56 -60.01 16.71
CA ASN A 92 28.37 -59.55 17.83
C ASN A 92 27.84 -60.04 19.18
N VAL A 93 26.51 -59.97 19.39
CA VAL A 93 25.87 -60.47 20.62
C VAL A 93 26.09 -61.97 20.76
N LYS A 94 25.88 -62.76 19.71
CA LYS A 94 26.13 -64.21 19.73
C LYS A 94 27.60 -64.51 20.04
N LYS A 95 28.53 -63.90 19.31
CA LYS A 95 29.98 -64.11 19.51
C LYS A 95 30.41 -63.78 20.96
N ASN A 96 30.00 -62.63 21.48
CA ASN A 96 30.36 -62.19 22.82
C ASN A 96 29.72 -63.06 23.91
N THR A 97 28.44 -63.42 23.73
CA THR A 97 27.72 -64.29 24.67
C THR A 97 28.36 -65.67 24.70
N THR A 98 28.66 -66.27 23.55
CA THR A 98 29.34 -67.58 23.48
C THR A 98 30.72 -67.53 24.14
N ALA A 99 31.52 -66.48 23.90
CA ALA A 99 32.83 -66.33 24.52
C ALA A 99 32.76 -66.25 26.06
N LYS A 100 31.87 -65.40 26.58
CA LYS A 100 31.67 -65.24 28.05
C LYS A 100 31.08 -66.49 28.69
N LEU A 101 30.20 -67.21 27.99
CA LEU A 101 29.66 -68.48 28.47
C LEU A 101 30.75 -69.55 28.52
N LEU A 102 31.63 -69.63 27.52
CA LEU A 102 32.76 -70.57 27.53
C LEU A 102 33.71 -70.29 28.69
N GLU A 103 34.10 -69.03 28.90
CA GLU A 103 34.95 -68.61 30.03
C GLU A 103 34.31 -68.98 31.39
N TYR A 104 33.02 -68.70 31.57
CA TYR A 104 32.30 -69.06 32.78
C TYR A 104 32.23 -70.59 32.97
N LEU A 105 31.89 -71.33 31.91
CA LEU A 105 31.70 -72.78 31.97
C LEU A 105 33.01 -73.55 32.15
N GLU A 106 34.17 -72.99 31.77
CA GLU A 106 35.49 -73.58 32.08
C GLU A 106 35.73 -73.68 33.58
N THR A 107 35.37 -72.64 34.34
CA THR A 107 35.53 -72.59 35.80
C THR A 107 34.43 -73.33 36.58
N ALA A 108 33.34 -73.72 35.91
CA ALA A 108 32.21 -74.42 36.53
C ALA A 108 32.47 -75.93 36.70
N LYS A 109 32.14 -76.46 37.89
CA LYS A 109 32.21 -77.90 38.24
C LYS A 109 31.03 -78.69 37.64
N LEU A 110 30.89 -78.67 36.32
CA LEU A 110 29.83 -79.36 35.55
C LEU A 110 30.41 -80.45 34.65
N SER A 111 29.61 -81.46 34.31
CA SER A 111 29.97 -82.44 33.28
C SER A 111 29.99 -81.79 31.89
N ASN A 112 30.79 -82.32 30.97
CA ASN A 112 30.86 -81.83 29.58
C ASN A 112 29.50 -81.87 28.88
N GLN A 113 28.65 -82.85 29.21
CA GLN A 113 27.29 -82.96 28.67
C GLN A 113 26.39 -81.83 29.17
N SER A 114 26.49 -81.44 30.44
CA SER A 114 25.73 -80.31 31.01
C SER A 114 26.20 -78.96 30.46
N LYS A 115 27.51 -78.78 30.26
CA LYS A 115 28.07 -77.57 29.62
C LYS A 115 27.55 -77.41 28.19
N SER A 116 27.60 -78.48 27.39
CA SER A 116 27.07 -78.47 26.02
C SER A 116 25.57 -78.17 25.97
N ARG A 117 24.79 -78.70 26.91
CA ARG A 117 23.34 -78.45 26.99
C ARG A 117 23.03 -76.98 27.29
N LEU A 118 23.78 -76.34 28.19
CA LEU A 118 23.60 -74.91 28.51
C LEU A 118 23.99 -74.01 27.34
N LEU A 119 25.06 -74.33 26.61
CA LEU A 119 25.46 -73.60 25.41
C LEU A 119 24.39 -73.70 24.30
N GLN A 120 23.91 -74.92 24.00
CA GLN A 120 22.83 -75.13 23.02
C GLN A 120 21.54 -74.41 23.42
N LYS A 121 21.18 -74.46 24.70
CA LYS A 121 20.00 -73.76 25.22
C LYS A 121 20.14 -72.24 25.10
N SER A 122 21.33 -71.70 25.37
CA SER A 122 21.61 -70.26 25.25
C SER A 122 21.56 -69.79 23.80
N ASP A 123 22.16 -70.56 22.88
CA ASP A 123 22.10 -70.26 21.44
C ASP A 123 20.66 -70.32 20.90
N GLY A 124 19.88 -71.34 21.31
CA GLY A 124 18.46 -71.43 20.99
C GLY A 124 17.65 -70.22 21.43
N ILE A 125 17.89 -69.71 22.65
CA ILE A 125 17.23 -68.51 23.16
C ILE A 125 17.60 -67.26 22.37
N LEU A 126 18.89 -67.08 22.04
CA LEU A 126 19.33 -65.96 21.21
C LEU A 126 18.73 -66.04 19.80
N ASN A 127 18.64 -67.24 19.22
CA ASN A 127 17.99 -67.45 17.92
C ASN A 127 16.52 -67.07 17.92
N GLU A 128 15.78 -67.42 18.98
CA GLU A 128 14.36 -67.04 19.11
C GLU A 128 14.18 -65.52 19.30
N ILE A 129 14.99 -64.89 20.17
CA ILE A 129 14.90 -63.43 20.41
C ILE A 129 15.18 -62.65 19.12
N TYR A 130 16.19 -63.08 18.37
CA TYR A 130 16.62 -62.40 17.16
C TYR A 130 15.92 -62.91 15.89
N GLU A 131 15.00 -63.88 15.95
CA GLU A 131 14.30 -64.41 14.77
C GLU A 131 13.57 -63.29 14.00
N TYR A 132 12.84 -62.44 14.73
CA TYR A 132 12.21 -61.21 14.21
C TYR A 132 12.94 -59.96 14.69
N GLY A 133 13.58 -60.02 15.86
CA GLY A 133 14.47 -58.98 16.39
C GLY A 133 14.05 -58.44 17.76
N TYR A 134 15.01 -57.82 18.43
CA TYR A 134 14.84 -57.08 19.67
C TYR A 134 14.71 -55.58 19.38
N LEU A 135 13.54 -55.02 19.68
CA LEU A 135 13.18 -53.64 19.38
C LEU A 135 13.85 -52.64 20.33
N ASN A 136 14.38 -51.56 19.75
CA ASN A 136 14.90 -50.43 20.50
C ASN A 136 13.75 -49.69 21.23
N PRO A 137 13.84 -49.42 22.55
CA PRO A 137 12.79 -48.74 23.31
C PRO A 137 12.33 -47.39 22.74
N LEU A 138 13.24 -46.62 22.13
CA LEU A 138 12.89 -45.33 21.49
C LEU A 138 12.04 -45.52 20.23
N SER A 139 12.21 -46.66 19.56
CA SER A 139 11.44 -47.01 18.35
C SER A 139 10.08 -47.60 18.69
N GLU A 140 9.86 -48.10 19.91
CA GLU A 140 8.57 -48.62 20.36
C GLU A 140 7.47 -47.55 20.38
N GLN A 141 7.82 -46.32 20.77
CA GLN A 141 6.89 -45.19 20.79
C GLN A 141 6.45 -44.72 19.39
N LYS A 142 7.19 -45.11 18.35
CA LYS A 142 6.92 -44.72 16.96
C LYS A 142 6.03 -45.72 16.21
N ILE A 143 5.64 -46.83 16.83
CA ILE A 143 4.73 -47.81 16.20
C ILE A 143 3.31 -47.25 16.24
N GLU A 144 2.80 -46.84 15.09
CA GLU A 144 1.44 -46.31 14.93
C GLU A 144 0.55 -47.30 14.16
N ASN A 145 1.16 -48.16 13.33
CA ASN A 145 0.45 -49.04 12.42
C ASN A 145 0.27 -50.47 12.97
N VAL A 146 -0.80 -51.12 12.50
CA VAL A 146 -1.11 -52.53 12.81
C VAL A 146 -0.09 -53.49 12.20
N GLU A 147 0.52 -53.12 11.07
CA GLU A 147 1.55 -53.89 10.38
C GLU A 147 2.76 -52.99 10.09
N ILE A 148 3.96 -53.50 10.35
CA ILE A 148 5.23 -52.79 10.10
C ILE A 148 6.09 -53.56 9.10
N THR A 149 6.92 -52.84 8.36
CA THR A 149 7.82 -53.45 7.37
C THR A 149 9.24 -53.54 7.96
N LEU A 150 9.71 -54.75 8.20
CA LEU A 150 11.07 -55.02 8.66
C LEU A 150 12.00 -55.12 7.45
N ARG A 151 13.05 -54.31 7.42
CA ARG A 151 14.09 -54.29 6.38
C ARG A 151 15.35 -55.00 6.90
N ARG A 152 15.77 -56.06 6.20
CA ARG A 152 17.02 -56.82 6.43
C ARG A 152 17.89 -56.71 5.20
N GLY A 153 18.88 -55.80 5.23
CA GLY A 153 19.66 -55.44 4.05
C GLY A 153 18.76 -54.98 2.90
N ASN A 154 18.73 -55.75 1.81
CA ASN A 154 17.92 -55.50 0.61
C ASN A 154 16.56 -56.21 0.61
N SER A 155 16.23 -56.98 1.65
CA SER A 155 14.95 -57.69 1.75
C SER A 155 14.01 -56.95 2.70
N ILE A 156 12.73 -56.94 2.36
CA ILE A 156 11.67 -56.38 3.20
C ILE A 156 10.63 -57.46 3.51
N GLN A 157 10.13 -57.46 4.75
CA GLN A 157 9.10 -58.37 5.19
C GLN A 157 8.10 -57.62 6.07
N ASN A 158 6.81 -57.77 5.78
CA ASN A 158 5.77 -57.25 6.66
C ASN A 158 5.57 -58.19 7.86
N ILE A 159 5.56 -57.62 9.05
CA ILE A 159 5.37 -58.34 10.30
C ILE A 159 4.40 -57.59 11.22
N GLN A 160 3.76 -58.34 12.09
CA GLN A 160 3.00 -57.78 13.20
C GLN A 160 3.99 -57.30 14.28
N PRO A 161 3.84 -56.09 14.85
CA PRO A 161 4.77 -55.55 15.85
C PRO A 161 4.97 -56.45 17.08
N ASN A 162 3.98 -57.28 17.41
CA ASN A 162 4.04 -58.22 18.53
C ASN A 162 5.03 -59.38 18.34
N LYS A 163 5.55 -59.60 17.12
CA LYS A 163 6.60 -60.58 16.85
C LYS A 163 7.99 -60.09 17.30
N LEU A 164 8.17 -58.78 17.45
CA LEU A 164 9.40 -58.19 17.97
C LEU A 164 9.44 -58.31 19.48
N PHE A 165 10.58 -58.69 20.03
CA PHE A 165 10.77 -58.69 21.48
C PHE A 165 10.92 -57.26 21.98
N LYS A 166 10.15 -56.91 23.02
CA LYS A 166 10.29 -55.64 23.74
C LYS A 166 11.19 -55.80 24.96
N ALA A 167 11.84 -54.72 25.38
CA ALA A 167 12.72 -54.74 26.55
C ALA A 167 12.02 -55.27 27.81
N SER A 168 10.73 -54.95 27.97
CA SER A 168 9.87 -55.42 29.08
C SER A 168 9.58 -56.92 29.06
N GLN A 169 9.68 -57.58 27.91
CA GLN A 169 9.35 -59.00 27.73
C GLN A 169 10.57 -59.91 27.87
N ILE A 170 11.78 -59.36 27.70
CA ILE A 170 13.04 -60.13 27.69
C ILE A 170 13.20 -60.91 29.00
N SER A 171 13.03 -60.26 30.17
CA SER A 171 13.22 -60.91 31.47
C SER A 171 12.23 -62.04 31.71
N ALA A 172 10.95 -61.84 31.39
CA ALA A 172 9.91 -62.85 31.50
C ALA A 172 10.17 -64.04 30.56
N PHE A 173 10.58 -63.77 29.31
CA PHE A 173 10.91 -64.80 28.32
C PHE A 173 12.13 -65.64 28.72
N LEU A 174 13.19 -65.00 29.21
CA LEU A 174 14.37 -65.72 29.70
C LEU A 174 14.01 -66.65 30.87
N ASN A 175 13.18 -66.19 31.80
CA ASN A 175 12.74 -67.00 32.94
C ASN A 175 11.92 -68.23 32.51
N THR A 176 10.98 -68.10 31.56
CA THR A 176 10.17 -69.24 31.10
C THR A 176 10.99 -70.30 30.37
N LYS A 177 12.04 -69.90 29.64
CA LYS A 177 12.92 -70.85 28.94
C LYS A 177 13.86 -71.58 29.88
N PHE A 178 14.30 -70.95 30.98
CA PHE A 178 15.16 -71.61 31.96
C PHE A 178 14.41 -72.46 33.00
N GLY A 179 13.12 -72.19 33.28
CA GLY A 179 12.23 -73.06 34.07
C GLY A 179 11.66 -72.40 35.33
N ASN A 180 11.01 -73.18 36.21
CA ASN A 180 10.44 -72.68 37.46
C ASN A 180 11.52 -72.55 38.55
N GLN A 181 11.49 -71.44 39.29
CA GLN A 181 12.41 -71.16 40.38
C GLN A 181 12.33 -72.19 41.52
N PRO A 182 13.43 -72.41 42.28
CA PRO A 182 14.71 -71.69 42.20
C PRO A 182 15.65 -72.23 41.11
N PHE A 183 16.28 -71.31 40.38
CA PHE A 183 17.34 -71.63 39.41
C PHE A 183 18.58 -72.16 40.11
N SER A 184 19.31 -73.07 39.47
CA SER A 184 20.67 -73.41 39.90
C SER A 184 21.59 -72.17 39.83
N LYS A 185 22.68 -72.18 40.62
CA LYS A 185 23.66 -71.07 40.63
C LYS A 185 24.23 -70.84 39.23
N GLU A 186 24.40 -71.92 38.47
CA GLU A 186 24.92 -71.95 37.12
C GLU A 186 23.90 -71.37 36.11
N GLU A 187 22.62 -71.74 36.19
CA GLU A 187 21.57 -71.16 35.35
C GLU A 187 21.37 -69.68 35.61
N LYS A 188 21.45 -69.23 36.87
CA LYS A 188 21.35 -67.82 37.24
C LYS A 188 22.47 -66.97 36.64
N ASN A 189 23.70 -67.50 36.61
CA ASN A 189 24.83 -66.81 36.00
C ASN A 189 24.73 -66.79 34.46
N VAL A 190 24.30 -67.89 33.85
CA VAL A 190 24.03 -67.95 32.40
C VAL A 190 22.94 -66.95 32.00
N LEU A 191 21.84 -66.88 32.76
CA LEU A 191 20.77 -65.88 32.56
C LEU A 191 21.30 -64.45 32.65
N THR A 192 22.20 -64.18 33.60
CA THR A 192 22.82 -62.86 33.81
C THR A 192 23.76 -62.49 32.65
N ILE A 193 24.53 -63.45 32.15
CA ILE A 193 25.40 -63.25 30.97
C ILE A 193 24.55 -62.92 29.75
N ILE A 194 23.51 -63.71 29.48
CA ILE A 194 22.59 -63.45 28.35
C ILE A 194 21.93 -62.08 28.50
N SER A 195 21.39 -61.73 29.67
CA SER A 195 20.71 -60.45 29.86
C SER A 195 21.62 -59.24 29.67
N ASN A 196 22.89 -59.35 30.07
CA ASN A 196 23.86 -58.26 29.96
C ASN A 196 24.38 -58.07 28.54
N GLU A 197 24.45 -59.15 27.75
CA GLU A 197 24.93 -59.08 26.36
C GLU A 197 23.83 -58.75 25.34
N LEU A 198 22.56 -58.97 25.67
CA LEU A 198 21.44 -58.66 24.77
C LEU A 198 21.40 -57.16 24.41
N LYS A 199 21.41 -56.87 23.11
CA LYS A 199 21.28 -55.51 22.57
C LYS A 199 20.13 -55.43 21.57
N PRO A 200 19.36 -54.32 21.54
CA PRO A 200 18.37 -54.09 20.49
C PRO A 200 19.06 -54.04 19.13
N ASN A 201 18.47 -54.72 18.15
CA ASN A 201 18.97 -54.77 16.78
C ASN A 201 17.93 -54.29 15.76
N VAL A 202 16.73 -53.91 16.21
CA VAL A 202 15.68 -53.35 15.38
C VAL A 202 15.42 -51.90 15.78
N THR A 203 15.52 -50.99 14.81
CA THR A 203 15.32 -49.54 14.99
C THR A 203 14.40 -48.98 13.92
N PHE A 204 13.61 -47.96 14.26
CA PHE A 204 12.76 -47.26 13.29
C PHE A 204 13.62 -46.54 12.24
N ASP A 205 13.35 -46.80 10.97
CA ASP A 205 14.04 -46.21 9.81
C ASP A 205 13.25 -44.99 9.33
N GLU A 206 13.59 -43.83 9.89
CA GLU A 206 12.91 -42.56 9.61
C GLU A 206 13.11 -42.12 8.15
N ASP A 207 14.33 -42.32 7.63
CA ASP A 207 14.68 -41.93 6.26
C ASP A 207 13.88 -42.75 5.23
N PHE A 208 13.78 -44.07 5.41
CA PHE A 208 13.03 -44.92 4.48
C PHE A 208 11.52 -44.73 4.61
N THR A 209 11.03 -44.55 5.83
CA THR A 209 9.60 -44.24 6.08
C THR A 209 9.20 -42.92 5.44
N GLN A 210 10.03 -41.88 5.58
CA GLN A 210 9.78 -40.57 4.97
C GLN A 210 9.85 -40.64 3.44
N LYS A 211 10.82 -41.35 2.86
CA LYS A 211 10.90 -41.56 1.41
C LYS A 211 9.68 -42.28 0.86
N ALA A 212 9.23 -43.34 1.52
CA ALA A 212 8.02 -44.07 1.12
C ALA A 212 6.77 -43.18 1.22
N TYR A 213 6.69 -42.30 2.21
CA TYR A 213 5.61 -41.32 2.32
C TYR A 213 5.64 -40.30 1.17
N GLU A 214 6.81 -39.73 0.86
CA GLU A 214 6.99 -38.76 -0.22
C GLU A 214 6.71 -39.37 -1.60
N GLU A 215 7.12 -40.61 -1.83
CA GLU A 215 6.80 -41.36 -3.05
C GLU A 215 5.28 -41.52 -3.22
N ASN A 216 4.58 -41.95 -2.16
CA ASN A 216 3.12 -42.08 -2.20
C ASN A 216 2.42 -40.72 -2.41
N LEU A 217 2.94 -39.63 -1.83
CA LEU A 217 2.44 -38.27 -2.08
C LEU A 217 2.60 -37.85 -3.55
N SER A 218 3.69 -38.27 -4.21
CA SER A 218 3.95 -37.92 -5.61
C SER A 218 2.94 -38.51 -6.60
N HIS A 219 2.23 -39.57 -6.19
CA HIS A 219 1.19 -40.22 -7.00
C HIS A 219 -0.20 -39.58 -6.87
N ILE A 220 -0.38 -38.55 -6.03
CA ILE A 220 -1.66 -37.83 -5.92
C ILE A 220 -1.96 -37.12 -7.25
N SER A 221 -3.02 -37.55 -7.92
CA SER A 221 -3.57 -36.84 -9.07
C SER A 221 -4.36 -35.61 -8.62
N TYR A 222 -4.08 -34.46 -9.22
CA TYR A 222 -4.79 -33.20 -8.97
C TYR A 222 -6.13 -33.10 -9.74
N THR A 223 -6.49 -34.12 -10.51
CA THR A 223 -7.70 -34.14 -11.36
C THR A 223 -8.52 -35.40 -11.12
N LYS A 224 -9.85 -35.31 -11.17
CA LYS A 224 -10.77 -36.44 -10.87
C LYS A 224 -11.64 -36.91 -12.05
N GLY A 225 -11.41 -36.39 -13.24
CA GLY A 225 -12.15 -36.78 -14.44
C GLY A 225 -11.86 -35.86 -15.62
N LEU A 226 -12.36 -36.22 -16.80
CA LEU A 226 -12.25 -35.45 -18.03
C LEU A 226 -13.65 -35.16 -18.57
N VAL A 227 -13.88 -33.92 -18.97
CA VAL A 227 -15.10 -33.47 -19.65
C VAL A 227 -14.75 -33.32 -21.13
N ALA A 228 -15.47 -34.01 -22.00
CA ALA A 228 -15.19 -34.02 -23.43
C ALA A 228 -15.73 -32.77 -24.15
N GLU A 229 -15.15 -32.45 -25.31
CA GLU A 229 -15.69 -31.45 -26.23
C GLU A 229 -17.15 -31.77 -26.56
N LYS A 230 -18.01 -30.75 -26.52
CA LYS A 230 -19.47 -30.82 -26.71
C LYS A 230 -20.22 -31.59 -25.60
N GLU A 231 -19.55 -32.04 -24.54
CA GLU A 231 -20.25 -32.53 -23.36
C GLU A 231 -21.04 -31.38 -22.71
N ARG A 232 -22.29 -31.65 -22.33
CA ARG A 232 -23.13 -30.64 -21.68
C ARG A 232 -22.69 -30.44 -20.24
N ILE A 233 -22.40 -29.18 -19.88
CA ILE A 233 -21.96 -28.81 -18.54
C ILE A 233 -23.15 -28.43 -17.66
N ILE A 234 -24.07 -27.61 -18.17
CA ILE A 234 -25.20 -27.09 -17.39
C ILE A 234 -26.39 -26.71 -18.28
N PHE A 235 -27.63 -26.92 -17.80
CA PHE A 235 -28.83 -26.44 -18.47
C PHE A 235 -29.20 -25.02 -18.05
N LYS A 236 -29.94 -24.33 -18.91
CA LYS A 236 -30.68 -23.11 -18.55
C LYS A 236 -31.63 -23.41 -17.38
N GLY A 237 -31.52 -22.61 -16.32
CA GLY A 237 -32.31 -22.75 -15.11
C GLY A 237 -31.76 -23.72 -14.07
N ASP A 238 -30.71 -24.49 -14.38
CA ASP A 238 -30.06 -25.34 -13.40
C ASP A 238 -29.36 -24.51 -12.31
N ILE A 239 -29.46 -24.96 -11.06
CA ILE A 239 -28.72 -24.33 -9.95
C ILE A 239 -27.23 -24.64 -10.10
N VAL A 240 -26.40 -23.59 -10.06
CA VAL A 240 -24.94 -23.71 -10.11
C VAL A 240 -24.39 -24.17 -8.76
N GLU A 241 -24.40 -25.47 -8.52
CA GLU A 241 -23.92 -26.09 -7.28
C GLU A 241 -23.30 -27.48 -7.53
N GLY A 242 -22.56 -28.00 -6.55
CA GLY A 242 -21.98 -29.34 -6.58
C GLY A 242 -21.05 -29.56 -7.76
N GLU A 243 -21.25 -30.67 -8.47
CA GLU A 243 -20.43 -31.06 -9.63
C GLU A 243 -20.47 -30.01 -10.76
N LYS A 244 -21.63 -29.36 -10.98
CA LYS A 244 -21.78 -28.35 -12.04
C LYS A 244 -20.89 -27.14 -11.77
N LEU A 245 -20.84 -26.68 -10.52
CA LEU A 245 -19.96 -25.59 -10.09
C LEU A 245 -18.48 -25.97 -10.29
N VAL A 246 -18.08 -27.19 -9.92
CA VAL A 246 -16.69 -27.66 -10.08
C VAL A 246 -16.31 -27.77 -11.57
N LYS A 247 -17.19 -28.30 -12.43
CA LYS A 247 -16.99 -28.34 -13.88
C LYS A 247 -16.88 -26.94 -14.47
N LEU A 248 -17.77 -26.01 -14.10
CA LEU A 248 -17.74 -24.62 -14.57
C LEU A 248 -16.49 -23.87 -14.11
N ASN A 249 -16.06 -24.06 -12.86
CA ASN A 249 -14.82 -23.46 -12.34
C ASN A 249 -13.57 -24.05 -13.00
N SER A 250 -13.54 -25.36 -13.22
CA SER A 250 -12.43 -26.04 -13.92
C SER A 250 -12.35 -25.56 -15.37
N LEU A 251 -13.49 -25.47 -16.06
CA LEU A 251 -13.54 -24.93 -17.41
C LEU A 251 -13.12 -23.47 -17.46
N LYS A 252 -13.63 -22.62 -16.55
CA LYS A 252 -13.25 -21.22 -16.46
C LYS A 252 -11.73 -21.07 -16.32
N SER A 253 -11.14 -21.85 -15.40
CA SER A 253 -9.70 -21.85 -15.20
C SER A 253 -8.91 -22.34 -16.42
N GLU A 254 -9.44 -23.31 -17.18
CA GLU A 254 -8.80 -23.80 -18.42
C GLU A 254 -8.96 -22.80 -19.58
N PHE A 255 -10.09 -22.11 -19.63
CA PHE A 255 -10.34 -21.06 -20.62
C PHE A 255 -9.41 -19.87 -20.42
N ASP A 256 -9.13 -19.53 -19.15
CA ASP A 256 -8.19 -18.48 -18.78
C ASP A 256 -6.71 -18.87 -19.06
N SER A 257 -6.37 -20.18 -19.05
CA SER A 257 -5.01 -20.69 -19.34
C SER A 257 -4.74 -20.93 -20.83
N GLN A 258 -5.77 -21.10 -21.66
CA GLN A 258 -5.59 -21.34 -23.08
C GLN A 258 -4.99 -20.12 -23.80
N VAL A 259 -3.85 -20.35 -24.46
CA VAL A 259 -3.21 -19.37 -25.34
C VAL A 259 -3.97 -19.33 -26.65
N TRP A 260 -4.85 -18.34 -26.78
CA TRP A 260 -5.60 -18.08 -28.00
C TRP A 260 -4.67 -17.85 -29.20
N SER A 261 -5.17 -18.13 -30.41
CA SER A 261 -4.44 -17.81 -31.65
C SER A 261 -4.06 -16.32 -31.68
N LYS A 262 -2.93 -15.98 -32.32
CA LYS A 262 -2.44 -14.58 -32.44
C LYS A 262 -3.53 -13.60 -32.93
N SER A 263 -4.44 -14.07 -33.80
CA SER A 263 -5.56 -13.26 -34.30
C SER A 263 -6.59 -12.93 -33.22
N ASN A 264 -6.96 -13.87 -32.37
CA ASN A 264 -7.94 -13.65 -31.31
C ASN A 264 -7.36 -12.80 -30.17
N SER A 265 -6.06 -12.95 -29.88
CA SER A 265 -5.36 -12.10 -28.92
C SER A 265 -5.34 -10.62 -29.34
N ASN A 266 -5.17 -10.32 -30.64
CA ASN A 266 -5.22 -8.94 -31.14
C ASN A 266 -6.59 -8.26 -30.94
N TRP A 267 -7.69 -8.99 -31.15
CA TRP A 267 -9.04 -8.45 -30.92
C TRP A 267 -9.32 -8.19 -29.44
N ILE A 268 -8.84 -9.07 -28.55
CA ILE A 268 -8.94 -8.87 -27.09
C ILE A 268 -8.18 -7.59 -26.68
N VAL A 269 -6.94 -7.44 -27.16
CA VAL A 269 -6.12 -6.25 -26.89
C VAL A 269 -6.78 -4.98 -27.44
N LEU A 270 -7.37 -5.03 -28.63
CA LEU A 270 -8.13 -3.91 -29.19
C LEU A 270 -9.33 -3.55 -28.32
N GLY A 271 -10.09 -4.54 -27.85
CA GLY A 271 -11.22 -4.34 -26.94
C GLY A 271 -10.80 -3.66 -25.64
N TYR A 272 -9.75 -4.15 -24.99
CA TYR A 272 -9.19 -3.50 -23.79
C TYR A 272 -8.66 -2.09 -24.10
N THR A 273 -8.01 -1.89 -25.23
CA THR A 273 -7.53 -0.57 -25.66
C THR A 273 -8.67 0.43 -25.78
N LEU A 274 -9.79 0.04 -26.41
CA LEU A 274 -10.97 0.90 -26.56
C LEU A 274 -11.59 1.28 -25.21
N LEU A 275 -11.72 0.31 -24.29
CA LEU A 275 -12.31 0.55 -22.96
C LEU A 275 -11.42 1.45 -22.10
N VAL A 276 -10.12 1.17 -22.05
CA VAL A 276 -9.14 1.98 -21.32
C VAL A 276 -9.07 3.40 -21.90
N ALA A 277 -8.99 3.52 -23.23
CA ALA A 277 -9.04 4.80 -23.92
C ALA A 277 -10.31 5.59 -23.56
N LEU A 278 -11.47 4.94 -23.59
CA LEU A 278 -12.74 5.58 -23.23
C LEU A 278 -12.74 6.09 -21.78
N SER A 279 -12.25 5.30 -20.81
CA SER A 279 -12.19 5.72 -19.41
C SER A 279 -11.29 6.94 -19.21
N PHE A 280 -10.07 6.94 -19.75
CA PHE A 280 -9.18 8.09 -19.63
C PHE A 280 -9.66 9.31 -20.46
N LEU A 281 -10.38 9.08 -21.56
CA LEU A 281 -11.03 10.16 -22.31
C LEU A 281 -12.12 10.82 -21.46
N MET A 282 -12.95 10.03 -20.78
CA MET A 282 -13.95 10.56 -19.84
C MET A 282 -13.29 11.38 -18.73
N LEU A 283 -12.14 10.96 -18.21
CA LEU A 283 -11.37 11.74 -17.24
C LEU A 283 -10.90 13.09 -17.81
N ILE A 284 -10.32 13.10 -19.01
CA ILE A 284 -9.87 14.33 -19.66
C ILE A 284 -11.04 15.29 -19.92
N LEU A 285 -12.17 14.77 -20.41
CA LEU A 285 -13.37 15.56 -20.64
C LEU A 285 -13.94 16.13 -19.34
N PHE A 286 -13.94 15.33 -18.27
CA PHE A 286 -14.35 15.78 -16.93
C PHE A 286 -13.46 16.93 -16.44
N LEU A 287 -12.13 16.78 -16.54
CA LEU A 287 -11.19 17.82 -16.14
C LEU A 287 -11.40 19.10 -16.96
N ARG A 288 -11.48 18.99 -18.29
CA ARG A 288 -11.68 20.15 -19.17
C ARG A 288 -13.00 20.88 -18.89
N LYS A 289 -14.07 20.15 -18.55
CA LYS A 289 -15.41 20.73 -18.35
C LYS A 289 -15.62 21.30 -16.94
N TYR A 290 -15.13 20.61 -15.91
CA TYR A 290 -15.47 20.92 -14.52
C TYR A 290 -14.28 21.41 -13.67
N ARG A 291 -13.04 21.23 -14.15
CA ARG A 291 -11.79 21.53 -13.42
C ARG A 291 -10.72 22.07 -14.37
N LEU A 292 -11.04 23.19 -15.03
CA LEU A 292 -10.17 23.79 -16.05
C LEU A 292 -8.78 24.16 -15.47
N ASP A 293 -8.75 24.63 -14.23
CA ASP A 293 -7.53 24.97 -13.48
C ASP A 293 -6.61 23.75 -13.21
N ILE A 294 -7.19 22.54 -13.16
CA ILE A 294 -6.46 21.27 -13.07
C ILE A 294 -6.03 20.84 -14.46
N PHE A 295 -6.94 20.94 -15.43
CA PHE A 295 -6.68 20.58 -16.82
C PHE A 295 -5.56 21.40 -17.44
N GLU A 296 -5.41 22.69 -17.12
CA GLU A 296 -4.37 23.55 -17.70
C GLU A 296 -2.98 23.17 -17.20
N ASN A 297 -2.86 22.73 -15.94
CA ASN A 297 -1.58 22.39 -15.31
C ASN A 297 -1.14 20.93 -15.58
N ASN A 298 -0.07 20.76 -16.33
CA ASN A 298 0.47 19.44 -16.71
C ASN A 298 0.88 18.57 -15.50
N ASN A 299 1.43 19.16 -14.43
CA ASN A 299 1.84 18.42 -13.24
C ASN A 299 0.63 17.85 -12.51
N LYS A 300 -0.46 18.63 -12.37
CA LYS A 300 -1.70 18.16 -11.74
C LYS A 300 -2.34 17.02 -12.55
N VAL A 301 -2.41 17.13 -13.88
CA VAL A 301 -2.93 16.04 -14.74
C VAL A 301 -2.05 14.80 -14.63
N THR A 302 -0.73 14.96 -14.68
CA THR A 302 0.23 13.85 -14.54
C THR A 302 0.07 13.15 -13.20
N PHE A 303 -0.12 13.91 -12.12
CA PHE A 303 -0.36 13.37 -10.79
C PHE A 303 -1.61 12.46 -10.73
N ILE A 304 -2.72 12.88 -11.33
CA ILE A 304 -3.96 12.09 -11.36
C ILE A 304 -3.74 10.79 -12.14
N PHE A 305 -3.16 10.89 -13.35
CA PHE A 305 -2.91 9.74 -14.21
C PHE A 305 -1.94 8.74 -13.55
N PHE A 306 -0.86 9.25 -12.96
CA PHE A 306 0.11 8.45 -12.21
C PHE A 306 -0.55 7.66 -11.08
N ASN A 307 -1.38 8.31 -10.25
CA ASN A 307 -2.06 7.64 -9.13
C ASN A 307 -3.02 6.54 -9.60
N MET A 308 -3.77 6.77 -10.68
CA MET A 308 -4.66 5.74 -11.25
C MET A 308 -3.85 4.55 -11.78
N ILE A 309 -2.78 4.80 -12.53
CA ILE A 309 -1.90 3.73 -13.05
C ILE A 309 -1.24 2.96 -11.91
N LEU A 310 -0.77 3.66 -10.87
CA LEU A 310 -0.14 3.05 -9.71
C LEU A 310 -1.08 2.06 -9.02
N VAL A 311 -2.35 2.45 -8.79
CA VAL A 311 -3.34 1.55 -8.21
C VAL A 311 -3.62 0.36 -9.12
N ILE A 312 -3.80 0.57 -10.42
CA ILE A 312 -4.00 -0.52 -11.38
C ILE A 312 -2.81 -1.49 -11.38
N LEU A 313 -1.59 -0.97 -11.38
CA LEU A 313 -0.36 -1.75 -11.30
C LEU A 313 -0.30 -2.59 -10.02
N LEU A 314 -0.52 -1.97 -8.85
CA LEU A 314 -0.45 -2.67 -7.56
C LEU A 314 -1.49 -3.79 -7.48
N ILE A 315 -2.73 -3.54 -7.90
CA ILE A 315 -3.77 -4.58 -7.91
C ILE A 315 -3.43 -5.70 -8.89
N THR A 316 -2.92 -5.36 -10.08
CA THR A 316 -2.47 -6.37 -11.05
C THR A 316 -1.37 -7.26 -10.47
N LEU A 317 -0.41 -6.68 -9.73
CA LEU A 317 0.66 -7.44 -9.08
C LEU A 317 0.11 -8.34 -7.96
N ILE A 318 -0.83 -7.86 -7.16
CA ILE A 318 -1.49 -8.65 -6.11
C ILE A 318 -2.24 -9.83 -6.72
N VAL A 319 -3.02 -9.60 -7.78
CA VAL A 319 -3.76 -10.65 -8.50
C VAL A 319 -2.82 -11.71 -9.06
N LYS A 320 -1.68 -11.29 -9.63
CA LYS A 320 -0.66 -12.21 -10.17
C LYS A 320 0.04 -13.04 -9.09
N TYR A 321 0.20 -12.50 -7.89
CA TYR A 321 0.78 -13.22 -6.77
C TYR A 321 -0.21 -14.23 -6.19
N ASP A 322 -1.37 -13.75 -5.70
CA ASP A 322 -2.49 -14.57 -5.27
C ASP A 322 -3.74 -13.69 -5.16
N ALA A 323 -4.77 -14.05 -5.91
CA ALA A 323 -6.00 -13.27 -6.03
C ALA A 323 -6.79 -13.16 -4.72
N LYS A 324 -6.52 -13.97 -3.69
CA LYS A 324 -7.19 -13.83 -2.39
C LYS A 324 -6.84 -12.53 -1.67
N PHE A 325 -5.64 -11.99 -1.89
CA PHE A 325 -5.15 -10.79 -1.21
C PHE A 325 -5.70 -9.48 -1.78
N ILE A 326 -6.53 -9.53 -2.83
CA ILE A 326 -7.15 -8.34 -3.43
C ILE A 326 -7.95 -7.53 -2.39
N TYR A 327 -8.58 -8.22 -1.43
CA TYR A 327 -9.36 -7.56 -0.38
C TYR A 327 -8.50 -6.87 0.68
N VAL A 328 -7.19 -7.13 0.74
CA VAL A 328 -6.23 -6.42 1.61
C VAL A 328 -5.84 -5.05 1.01
N ALA A 329 -5.95 -4.87 -0.30
CA ALA A 329 -5.46 -3.68 -0.99
C ALA A 329 -6.34 -2.44 -0.74
N PRO A 330 -5.80 -1.34 -0.17
CA PRO A 330 -6.57 -0.16 0.20
C PRO A 330 -6.83 0.77 -1.00
N ILE A 331 -7.70 0.36 -1.93
CA ILE A 331 -8.01 1.12 -3.16
C ILE A 331 -8.61 2.49 -2.84
N VAL A 332 -9.29 2.61 -1.70
CA VAL A 332 -9.83 3.88 -1.18
C VAL A 332 -8.77 4.95 -0.91
N ILE A 333 -7.47 4.62 -0.91
CA ILE A 333 -6.39 5.61 -0.89
C ILE A 333 -6.48 6.55 -2.11
N LEU A 334 -6.86 6.05 -3.28
CA LEU A 334 -6.95 6.88 -4.50
C LEU A 334 -7.87 8.10 -4.34
N PRO A 335 -9.16 7.95 -3.99
CA PRO A 335 -10.04 9.10 -3.80
C PRO A 335 -9.59 10.00 -2.65
N LEU A 336 -8.91 9.47 -1.63
CA LEU A 336 -8.37 10.26 -0.52
C LEU A 336 -7.21 11.15 -0.93
N VAL A 337 -6.23 10.58 -1.63
CA VAL A 337 -5.09 11.32 -2.16
C VAL A 337 -5.59 12.42 -3.09
N LEU A 338 -6.46 12.08 -4.05
CA LEU A 338 -6.98 13.07 -4.99
C LEU A 338 -7.81 14.16 -4.30
N LYS A 339 -8.54 13.82 -3.23
CA LYS A 339 -9.24 14.81 -2.41
C LYS A 339 -8.29 15.73 -1.65
N ALA A 340 -7.17 15.21 -1.12
CA ALA A 340 -6.21 16.02 -0.35
C ALA A 340 -5.53 17.11 -1.20
N PHE A 341 -5.27 16.83 -2.48
CA PHE A 341 -4.64 17.76 -3.42
C PHE A 341 -5.62 18.60 -4.24
N PHE A 342 -6.86 18.12 -4.40
CA PHE A 342 -7.88 18.75 -5.23
C PHE A 342 -9.23 18.80 -4.52
N ASP A 343 -10.18 17.94 -4.88
CA ASP A 343 -11.52 17.94 -4.35
C ASP A 343 -12.17 16.56 -4.40
N SER A 344 -13.21 16.39 -3.57
CA SER A 344 -13.93 15.13 -3.42
C SER A 344 -14.61 14.63 -4.70
N ARG A 345 -15.08 15.54 -5.56
CA ARG A 345 -15.79 15.17 -6.80
C ARG A 345 -14.82 14.54 -7.80
N LEU A 346 -13.65 15.15 -7.98
CA LEU A 346 -12.59 14.58 -8.81
C LEU A 346 -12.11 13.23 -8.24
N GLY A 347 -11.86 13.16 -6.93
CA GLY A 347 -11.44 11.93 -6.26
C GLY A 347 -12.39 10.76 -6.50
N LEU A 348 -13.69 10.96 -6.30
CA LEU A 348 -14.71 9.93 -6.52
C LEU A 348 -14.85 9.54 -8.00
N PHE A 349 -14.75 10.51 -8.92
CA PHE A 349 -14.86 10.25 -10.35
C PHE A 349 -13.69 9.39 -10.86
N ALA A 350 -12.46 9.74 -10.50
CA ALA A 350 -11.27 8.97 -10.84
C ALA A 350 -11.27 7.58 -10.17
N HIS A 351 -11.74 7.48 -8.92
CA HIS A 351 -11.92 6.21 -8.22
C HIS A 351 -12.90 5.29 -8.95
N THR A 352 -14.08 5.81 -9.32
CA THR A 352 -15.08 5.04 -10.07
C THR A 352 -14.53 4.50 -11.38
N LEU A 353 -13.86 5.34 -12.18
CA LEU A 353 -13.24 4.91 -13.43
C LEU A 353 -12.16 3.84 -13.20
N THR A 354 -11.35 4.00 -12.14
CA THR A 354 -10.31 3.03 -11.79
C THR A 354 -10.90 1.68 -11.38
N VAL A 355 -11.92 1.67 -10.52
CA VAL A 355 -12.60 0.44 -10.08
C VAL A 355 -13.27 -0.29 -11.25
N LEU A 356 -13.87 0.44 -12.19
CA LEU A 356 -14.43 -0.17 -13.41
C LEU A 356 -13.33 -0.85 -14.26
N LEU A 357 -12.16 -0.23 -14.39
CA LEU A 357 -11.02 -0.86 -15.09
C LEU A 357 -10.48 -2.08 -14.34
N LEU A 358 -10.39 -2.00 -13.02
CA LEU A 358 -9.97 -3.12 -12.17
C LEU A 358 -10.92 -4.32 -12.24
N GLY A 359 -12.20 -4.09 -12.53
CA GLY A 359 -13.19 -5.15 -12.76
C GLY A 359 -12.79 -6.14 -13.86
N PHE A 360 -11.95 -5.75 -14.82
CA PHE A 360 -11.43 -6.66 -15.85
C PHE A 360 -10.24 -7.50 -15.40
N ILE A 361 -9.62 -7.17 -14.26
CA ILE A 361 -8.39 -7.79 -13.76
C ILE A 361 -8.69 -8.77 -12.62
N VAL A 362 -9.65 -8.43 -11.76
CA VAL A 362 -9.95 -9.18 -10.53
C VAL A 362 -10.95 -10.33 -10.77
N PRO A 363 -10.82 -11.47 -10.07
CA PRO A 363 -11.87 -12.47 -10.02
C PRO A 363 -13.08 -11.97 -9.22
N ASN A 364 -14.26 -12.55 -9.48
CA ASN A 364 -15.53 -12.14 -8.87
C ASN A 364 -15.76 -10.61 -8.96
N SER A 365 -15.60 -10.10 -10.18
CA SER A 365 -15.60 -8.67 -10.50
C SER A 365 -16.81 -7.93 -9.98
N PHE A 366 -18.00 -8.54 -10.00
CA PHE A 366 -19.21 -7.89 -9.49
C PHE A 366 -19.15 -7.60 -7.98
N GLU A 367 -18.84 -8.60 -7.15
CA GLU A 367 -18.70 -8.44 -5.69
C GLU A 367 -17.64 -7.38 -5.37
N PHE A 368 -16.48 -7.48 -6.04
CA PHE A 368 -15.38 -6.55 -5.85
C PHE A 368 -15.76 -5.10 -6.22
N VAL A 369 -16.30 -4.88 -7.42
CA VAL A 369 -16.69 -3.53 -7.89
C VAL A 369 -17.72 -2.93 -6.95
N PHE A 370 -18.73 -3.70 -6.53
CA PHE A 370 -19.74 -3.22 -5.60
C PHE A 370 -19.11 -2.77 -4.27
N LEU A 371 -18.28 -3.62 -3.66
CA LEU A 371 -17.59 -3.33 -2.40
C LEU A 371 -16.74 -2.05 -2.52
N GLN A 372 -15.96 -1.92 -3.59
CA GLN A 372 -15.04 -0.79 -3.77
C GLN A 372 -15.75 0.53 -4.08
N ILE A 373 -16.87 0.50 -4.81
CA ILE A 373 -17.67 1.70 -5.06
C ILE A 373 -18.31 2.20 -3.77
N ILE A 374 -18.97 1.32 -3.00
CA ILE A 374 -19.61 1.72 -1.74
C ILE A 374 -18.58 2.23 -0.73
N ALA A 375 -17.43 1.54 -0.58
CA ALA A 375 -16.35 1.99 0.28
C ALA A 375 -15.78 3.35 -0.15
N GLY A 376 -15.59 3.57 -1.46
CA GLY A 376 -15.13 4.85 -1.98
C GLY A 376 -16.10 6.01 -1.71
N ILE A 377 -17.40 5.78 -1.85
CA ILE A 377 -18.45 6.77 -1.53
C ILE A 377 -18.43 7.10 -0.03
N VAL A 378 -18.44 6.08 0.83
CA VAL A 378 -18.41 6.25 2.29
C VAL A 378 -17.17 7.04 2.72
N THR A 379 -16.00 6.67 2.20
CA THR A 379 -14.73 7.36 2.45
C THR A 379 -14.82 8.86 2.18
N ILE A 380 -15.41 9.24 1.05
CA ILE A 380 -15.54 10.65 0.68
C ILE A 380 -16.58 11.39 1.53
N LEU A 381 -17.69 10.74 1.88
CA LEU A 381 -18.78 11.34 2.66
C LEU A 381 -18.41 11.55 4.13
N THR A 382 -17.60 10.67 4.72
CA THR A 382 -17.33 10.73 6.15
C THR A 382 -16.16 11.65 6.50
N ILE A 383 -15.15 11.73 5.65
CA ILE A 383 -13.97 12.51 5.95
C ILE A 383 -14.28 13.98 5.66
N SER A 384 -14.27 14.85 6.67
CA SER A 384 -14.31 16.31 6.46
C SER A 384 -12.90 16.90 6.45
N GLU A 385 -12.01 16.37 7.28
CA GLU A 385 -10.62 16.81 7.47
C GLU A 385 -9.70 15.61 7.69
N LEU A 386 -8.68 15.44 6.85
CA LEU A 386 -7.71 14.33 6.95
C LEU A 386 -6.65 14.56 8.04
N ASN A 387 -6.37 15.83 8.39
CA ASN A 387 -5.36 16.18 9.39
C ASN A 387 -5.66 15.70 10.81
N LYS A 388 -6.95 15.59 11.16
CA LYS A 388 -7.33 15.08 12.48
C LYS A 388 -7.18 13.56 12.47
N ARG A 389 -6.13 13.05 13.10
CA ARG A 389 -5.86 11.60 13.24
C ARG A 389 -7.12 10.84 13.69
N ALA A 390 -7.88 11.39 14.64
CA ALA A 390 -9.13 10.82 15.11
C ALA A 390 -10.19 10.62 14.00
N ASN A 391 -10.33 11.60 13.08
CA ASN A 391 -11.27 11.50 11.96
C ASN A 391 -10.83 10.42 10.97
N LEU A 392 -9.53 10.30 10.71
CA LEU A 392 -8.98 9.25 9.85
C LEU A 392 -9.22 7.86 10.46
N PHE A 393 -8.96 7.68 11.75
CA PHE A 393 -9.25 6.41 12.45
C PHE A 393 -10.73 6.06 12.43
N LEU A 394 -11.63 7.01 12.70
CA LEU A 394 -13.07 6.78 12.63
C LEU A 394 -13.51 6.35 11.23
N SER A 395 -12.93 6.98 10.20
CA SER A 395 -13.23 6.66 8.80
C SER A 395 -12.74 5.27 8.41
N VAL A 396 -11.56 4.86 8.89
CA VAL A 396 -11.04 3.49 8.70
C VAL A 396 -11.98 2.46 9.33
N LEU A 397 -12.49 2.72 10.54
CA LEU A 397 -13.47 1.84 11.19
C LEU A 397 -14.76 1.74 10.38
N GLN A 398 -15.27 2.85 9.85
CA GLN A 398 -16.49 2.86 9.04
C GLN A 398 -16.32 2.16 7.69
N ILE A 399 -15.19 2.35 7.01
CA ILE A 399 -14.86 1.65 5.76
C ILE A 399 -14.81 0.14 6.02
N THR A 400 -14.11 -0.28 7.08
CA THR A 400 -14.02 -1.70 7.47
C THR A 400 -15.39 -2.27 7.80
N PHE A 401 -16.23 -1.52 8.53
CA PHE A 401 -17.59 -1.92 8.87
C PHE A 401 -18.46 -2.09 7.62
N VAL A 402 -18.36 -1.17 6.66
CA VAL A 402 -19.08 -1.24 5.39
C VAL A 402 -18.65 -2.46 4.57
N TYR A 403 -17.35 -2.76 4.51
CA TYR A 403 -16.88 -4.00 3.89
C TYR A 403 -17.45 -5.24 4.59
N PHE A 404 -17.47 -5.27 5.92
CA PHE A 404 -18.07 -6.37 6.69
C PHE A 404 -19.56 -6.55 6.33
N VAL A 405 -20.36 -5.49 6.38
CA VAL A 405 -21.81 -5.56 6.12
C VAL A 405 -22.09 -5.99 4.69
N ALA A 406 -21.40 -5.40 3.72
CA ALA A 406 -21.60 -5.75 2.32
C ALA A 406 -21.15 -7.19 2.02
N TYR A 407 -19.98 -7.61 2.55
CA TYR A 407 -19.53 -9.00 2.39
C TYR A 407 -20.47 -10.01 3.06
N PHE A 408 -20.96 -9.71 4.27
CA PHE A 408 -21.95 -10.53 4.96
C PHE A 408 -23.21 -10.70 4.11
N ALA A 409 -23.74 -9.62 3.53
CA ALA A 409 -24.88 -9.68 2.64
C ALA A 409 -24.61 -10.56 1.41
N PHE A 410 -23.45 -10.42 0.77
CA PHE A 410 -23.05 -11.29 -0.35
C PHE A 410 -22.95 -12.76 0.06
N SER A 411 -22.33 -13.07 1.21
CA SER A 411 -22.19 -14.45 1.70
C SER A 411 -23.56 -15.08 1.96
N VAL A 412 -24.46 -14.37 2.63
CA VAL A 412 -25.82 -14.86 2.91
C VAL A 412 -26.61 -15.07 1.60
N ILE A 413 -26.46 -14.19 0.60
CA ILE A 413 -27.11 -14.33 -0.71
C ILE A 413 -26.57 -15.54 -1.49
N GLN A 414 -25.28 -15.86 -1.35
CA GLN A 414 -24.62 -16.94 -2.08
C GLN A 414 -24.76 -18.31 -1.40
N GLU A 415 -24.75 -18.35 -0.06
CA GLU A 415 -24.72 -19.58 0.73
C GLU A 415 -26.08 -19.92 1.35
N GLY A 416 -27.04 -18.99 1.36
CA GLY A 416 -28.38 -19.18 1.92
C GLY A 416 -28.40 -19.30 3.45
N ASN A 417 -27.27 -19.14 4.13
CA ASN A 417 -27.15 -19.13 5.58
C ASN A 417 -25.94 -18.28 6.04
N ALA A 418 -25.84 -17.99 7.34
CA ALA A 418 -24.76 -17.20 7.93
C ALA A 418 -23.66 -18.05 8.59
N GLN A 419 -23.72 -19.38 8.49
CA GLN A 419 -22.84 -20.29 9.23
C GLN A 419 -21.48 -20.51 8.54
N ASN A 420 -21.41 -20.27 7.22
CA ASN A 420 -20.23 -20.56 6.40
C ASN A 420 -19.36 -19.31 6.10
N LEU A 421 -19.45 -18.25 6.92
CA LEU A 421 -18.67 -17.04 6.71
C LEU A 421 -17.16 -17.33 6.71
N ASN A 422 -16.47 -16.84 5.68
CA ASN A 422 -15.02 -16.91 5.64
C ASN A 422 -14.42 -15.82 6.55
N TYR A 423 -14.08 -16.20 7.78
CA TYR A 423 -13.44 -15.33 8.76
C TYR A 423 -12.09 -14.76 8.29
N GLU A 424 -11.38 -15.44 7.38
CA GLU A 424 -10.14 -14.94 6.79
C GLU A 424 -10.38 -13.65 5.98
N LYS A 425 -11.47 -13.58 5.19
CA LYS A 425 -11.82 -12.36 4.47
C LYS A 425 -12.08 -11.18 5.41
N LEU A 426 -12.62 -11.43 6.60
CA LEU A 426 -12.81 -10.39 7.62
C LEU A 426 -11.48 -9.83 8.12
N THR A 427 -10.48 -10.70 8.31
CA THR A 427 -9.12 -10.26 8.64
C THR A 427 -8.51 -9.42 7.52
N TYR A 428 -8.76 -9.76 6.26
CA TYR A 428 -8.29 -8.98 5.12
C TYR A 428 -8.91 -7.58 5.07
N PHE A 429 -10.20 -7.43 5.39
CA PHE A 429 -10.81 -6.11 5.49
C PHE A 429 -10.25 -5.27 6.64
N ALA A 430 -9.90 -5.89 7.77
CA ALA A 430 -9.22 -5.19 8.86
C ALA A 430 -7.82 -4.72 8.44
N MET A 431 -7.07 -5.57 7.72
CA MET A 431 -5.77 -5.20 7.14
C MET A 431 -5.92 -4.08 6.09
N ASN A 432 -6.97 -4.11 5.27
CA ASN A 432 -7.29 -3.05 4.32
C ASN A 432 -7.52 -1.69 5.00
N GLY A 433 -8.34 -1.70 6.05
CA GLY A 433 -8.59 -0.52 6.87
C GLY A 433 -7.28 0.02 7.47
N ALA A 434 -6.47 -0.84 8.09
CA ALA A 434 -5.18 -0.45 8.63
C ALA A 434 -4.23 0.09 7.55
N ALA A 435 -4.19 -0.53 6.38
CA ALA A 435 -3.36 -0.09 5.25
C ALA A 435 -3.79 1.30 4.72
N THR A 436 -5.06 1.68 4.88
CA THR A 436 -5.55 3.02 4.50
C THR A 436 -4.91 4.14 5.34
N LEU A 437 -4.42 3.85 6.56
CA LEU A 437 -3.71 4.84 7.39
C LEU A 437 -2.41 5.35 6.76
N PHE A 438 -1.82 4.58 5.83
CA PHE A 438 -0.62 5.01 5.07
C PHE A 438 -0.90 6.16 4.09
N VAL A 439 -2.16 6.63 3.97
CA VAL A 439 -2.50 7.79 3.14
C VAL A 439 -1.75 9.06 3.57
N LEU A 440 -1.52 9.29 4.86
CA LEU A 440 -0.83 10.49 5.36
C LEU A 440 0.64 10.57 4.91
N PRO A 441 1.49 9.55 5.18
CA PRO A 441 2.85 9.55 4.67
C PRO A 441 2.90 9.56 3.13
N LEU A 442 1.92 8.94 2.46
CA LEU A 442 1.82 8.98 1.00
C LEU A 442 1.57 10.40 0.46
N ILE A 443 0.67 11.17 1.10
CA ILE A 443 0.43 12.59 0.76
C ILE A 443 1.74 13.37 0.87
N TYR A 444 2.49 13.23 1.96
CA TYR A 444 3.77 13.93 2.14
C TYR A 444 4.80 13.57 1.05
N ILE A 445 4.92 12.29 0.70
CA ILE A 445 5.80 11.83 -0.39
C ILE A 445 5.39 12.50 -1.71
N PHE A 446 4.09 12.55 -2.00
CA PHE A 446 3.56 13.14 -3.22
C PHE A 446 3.73 14.65 -3.30
N GLU A 447 3.65 15.38 -2.18
CA GLU A 447 3.97 16.81 -2.14
C GLU A 447 5.38 17.08 -2.64
N LYS A 448 6.36 16.30 -2.17
CA LYS A 448 7.76 16.44 -2.57
C LYS A 448 8.01 15.98 -4.02
N LEU A 449 7.42 14.86 -4.44
CA LEU A 449 7.62 14.34 -5.80
C LEU A 449 6.99 15.22 -6.89
N PHE A 450 5.84 15.84 -6.61
CA PHE A 450 5.09 16.61 -7.61
C PHE A 450 5.18 18.13 -7.42
N GLY A 451 5.84 18.61 -6.35
CA GLY A 451 5.91 20.04 -6.02
C GLY A 451 4.53 20.65 -5.73
N LEU A 452 3.60 19.82 -5.25
CA LEU A 452 2.24 20.25 -4.87
C LEU A 452 2.17 20.46 -3.36
N VAL A 453 1.18 21.22 -2.93
CA VAL A 453 0.85 21.38 -1.50
C VAL A 453 -0.61 20.97 -1.34
N SER A 454 -0.88 20.04 -0.44
CA SER A 454 -2.24 19.62 -0.12
C SER A 454 -2.98 20.67 0.73
N ASP A 455 -4.30 20.69 0.65
CA ASP A 455 -5.14 21.58 1.48
C ASP A 455 -4.92 21.31 2.97
N GLU A 456 -4.55 20.08 3.31
CA GLU A 456 -4.27 19.65 4.66
C GLU A 456 -2.97 20.28 5.18
N SER A 457 -1.88 20.22 4.41
CA SER A 457 -0.64 20.94 4.74
C SER A 457 -0.85 22.46 4.84
N LEU A 458 -1.66 23.04 3.95
CA LEU A 458 -1.98 24.47 4.01
C LEU A 458 -2.73 24.85 5.29
N LYS A 459 -3.70 24.04 5.73
CA LYS A 459 -4.42 24.23 7.00
C LYS A 459 -3.47 24.17 8.19
N GLU A 460 -2.57 23.20 8.23
CA GLU A 460 -1.57 23.07 9.31
C GLU A 460 -0.65 24.30 9.36
N LEU A 461 -0.12 24.71 8.21
CA LEU A 461 0.76 25.87 8.09
C LEU A 461 0.04 27.20 8.41
N SER A 462 -1.26 27.30 8.14
CA SER A 462 -2.07 28.49 8.44
C SER A 462 -2.35 28.69 9.94
N ASN A 463 -2.04 27.69 10.77
CA ASN A 463 -2.20 27.78 12.21
C ASN A 463 -1.19 28.77 12.80
N SER A 464 -1.69 29.86 13.38
CA SER A 464 -0.86 30.91 14.00
C SER A 464 -0.03 30.41 15.19
N ASN A 465 -0.42 29.28 15.80
CA ASN A 465 0.35 28.64 16.87
C ASN A 465 1.46 27.71 16.35
N SER A 466 1.67 27.62 15.04
CA SER A 466 2.80 26.90 14.47
C SER A 466 4.13 27.49 14.97
N LYS A 467 5.16 26.66 15.06
CA LYS A 467 6.45 27.03 15.65
C LYS A 467 7.03 28.32 15.05
N LEU A 468 7.02 28.43 13.71
CA LEU A 468 7.62 29.55 13.00
C LEU A 468 6.77 30.83 13.06
N LEU A 469 5.43 30.73 12.95
CA LEU A 469 4.56 31.90 13.10
C LEU A 469 4.54 32.43 14.54
N ARG A 470 4.69 31.55 15.54
CA ARG A 470 4.88 31.97 16.92
C ARG A 470 6.20 32.70 17.13
N GLU A 471 7.29 32.21 16.52
CA GLU A 471 8.58 32.90 16.55
C GLU A 471 8.50 34.29 15.88
N LEU A 472 7.78 34.40 14.75
CA LEU A 472 7.50 35.69 14.11
C LEU A 472 6.73 36.63 15.06
N ALA A 473 5.67 36.14 15.72
CA ALA A 473 4.87 36.93 16.65
C ALA A 473 5.67 37.40 17.88
N GLU A 474 6.62 36.59 18.36
CA GLU A 474 7.47 36.94 19.51
C GLU A 474 8.59 37.93 19.14
N LYS A 475 9.24 37.76 17.99
CA LYS A 475 10.41 38.58 17.59
C LYS A 475 10.04 39.84 16.79
N ALA A 476 8.99 39.78 15.99
CA ALA A 476 8.54 40.87 15.11
C ALA A 476 6.99 41.01 15.15
N PRO A 477 6.42 41.43 16.29
CA PRO A 477 4.97 41.43 16.51
C PRO A 477 4.20 42.35 15.55
N GLY A 478 4.80 43.47 15.13
CA GLY A 478 4.21 44.39 14.16
C GLY A 478 4.09 43.77 12.77
N THR A 479 5.17 43.11 12.33
CA THR A 479 5.18 42.33 11.09
C THR A 479 4.16 41.19 11.15
N PHE A 480 4.05 40.47 12.28
CA PHE A 480 3.05 39.42 12.43
C PHE A 480 1.62 39.95 12.24
N GLN A 481 1.30 41.09 12.86
CA GLN A 481 -0.02 41.71 12.73
C GLN A 481 -0.30 42.20 11.30
N HIS A 482 0.71 42.79 10.65
CA HIS A 482 0.64 43.16 9.24
C HIS A 482 0.35 41.94 8.35
N SER A 483 1.12 40.86 8.49
CA SER A 483 0.90 39.61 7.74
C SER A 483 -0.51 39.03 7.93
N LEU A 484 -1.07 39.14 9.14
CA LEU A 484 -2.45 38.70 9.39
C LEU A 484 -3.49 39.58 8.68
N GLN A 485 -3.27 40.90 8.64
CA GLN A 485 -4.14 41.84 7.91
C GLN A 485 -4.07 41.59 6.41
N VAL A 486 -2.86 41.45 5.86
CA VAL A 486 -2.62 41.11 4.45
C VAL A 486 -3.26 39.77 4.11
N ALA A 487 -3.11 38.74 4.95
CA ALA A 487 -3.72 37.43 4.73
C ALA A 487 -5.26 37.50 4.60
N ASN A 488 -5.92 38.29 5.44
CA ASN A 488 -7.36 38.48 5.39
C ASN A 488 -7.82 39.24 4.14
N LEU A 489 -7.06 40.24 3.68
CA LEU A 489 -7.33 40.97 2.44
C LEU A 489 -7.14 40.07 1.21
N ALA A 490 -6.02 39.36 1.18
CA ALA A 490 -5.60 38.51 0.08
C ALA A 490 -6.54 37.30 -0.08
N GLU A 491 -6.95 36.67 1.02
CA GLU A 491 -7.95 35.60 1.01
C GLU A 491 -9.29 36.07 0.41
N ALA A 492 -9.77 37.24 0.83
CA ALA A 492 -11.02 37.79 0.32
C ALA A 492 -10.94 38.09 -1.19
N CYS A 493 -9.81 38.59 -1.67
CA CYS A 493 -9.57 38.81 -3.10
C CYS A 493 -9.53 37.49 -3.87
N ALA A 494 -8.87 36.47 -3.32
CA ALA A 494 -8.75 35.15 -3.94
C ALA A 494 -10.11 34.46 -4.10
N ILE A 495 -10.98 34.53 -3.09
CA ILE A 495 -12.35 33.97 -3.14
C ILE A 495 -13.14 34.56 -4.31
N GLU A 496 -13.12 35.88 -4.47
CA GLU A 496 -13.94 36.60 -5.46
C GLU A 496 -13.53 36.34 -6.92
N ILE A 497 -12.28 35.91 -7.14
CA ILE A 497 -11.80 35.52 -8.47
C ILE A 497 -11.65 34.01 -8.66
N ASN A 498 -12.07 33.20 -7.67
CA ASN A 498 -11.88 31.74 -7.64
C ASN A 498 -10.40 31.31 -7.76
N ALA A 499 -9.48 32.07 -7.18
CA ALA A 499 -8.10 31.63 -6.97
C ALA A 499 -8.00 30.74 -5.72
N ASN A 500 -6.85 30.09 -5.48
CA ASN A 500 -6.68 29.25 -4.29
C ASN A 500 -6.55 30.13 -3.03
N SER A 501 -7.67 30.36 -2.34
CA SER A 501 -7.76 31.25 -1.18
C SER A 501 -6.96 30.77 0.02
N MET A 502 -6.95 29.46 0.28
CA MET A 502 -6.17 28.87 1.37
C MET A 502 -4.67 29.04 1.13
N LEU A 503 -4.21 28.81 -0.10
CA LEU A 503 -2.81 29.01 -0.48
C LEU A 503 -2.40 30.47 -0.33
N VAL A 504 -3.23 31.41 -0.78
CA VAL A 504 -2.98 32.85 -0.64
C VAL A 504 -2.92 33.27 0.82
N ARG A 505 -3.89 32.82 1.63
CA ARG A 505 -3.94 33.10 3.07
C ARG A 505 -2.67 32.59 3.75
N THR A 506 -2.31 31.33 3.53
CA THR A 506 -1.10 30.73 4.12
C THR A 506 0.14 31.45 3.62
N GLY A 507 0.29 31.68 2.31
CA GLY A 507 1.42 32.40 1.73
C GLY A 507 1.61 33.79 2.33
N ALA A 508 0.52 34.54 2.52
CA ALA A 508 0.52 35.85 3.16
C ALA A 508 0.98 35.82 4.62
N LEU A 509 0.71 34.76 5.38
CA LEU A 509 1.20 34.66 6.77
C LEU A 509 2.72 34.54 6.84
N TYR A 510 3.36 33.95 5.82
CA TYR A 510 4.80 33.70 5.81
C TYR A 510 5.60 34.70 4.96
N HIS A 511 4.97 35.56 4.15
CA HIS A 511 5.67 36.35 3.13
C HIS A 511 6.82 37.20 3.69
N ASP A 512 6.66 37.64 4.93
CA ASP A 512 7.51 38.63 5.60
C ASP A 512 8.39 38.04 6.72
N ILE A 513 8.48 36.70 6.82
CA ILE A 513 9.21 36.04 7.92
C ILE A 513 10.71 36.38 7.96
N GLY A 514 11.28 36.86 6.86
CA GLY A 514 12.69 37.27 6.83
C GLY A 514 12.99 38.49 7.71
N LYS A 515 11.96 39.28 8.07
CA LYS A 515 12.10 40.40 9.01
C LYS A 515 12.47 39.96 10.43
N ILE A 516 12.34 38.67 10.76
CA ILE A 516 12.78 38.08 12.03
C ILE A 516 14.27 38.32 12.30
N GLU A 517 15.10 38.34 11.26
CA GLU A 517 16.55 38.50 11.41
C GLU A 517 16.92 39.89 11.94
N ASN A 518 16.19 40.92 11.48
CA ASN A 518 16.48 42.33 11.79
C ASN A 518 15.21 43.15 12.08
N PRO A 519 14.40 42.82 13.12
CA PRO A 519 13.05 43.39 13.28
C PRO A 519 13.01 44.91 13.43
N MET A 520 13.99 45.50 14.13
CA MET A 520 14.05 46.93 14.43
C MET A 520 14.22 47.84 13.20
N TYR A 521 14.68 47.29 12.08
CA TYR A 521 14.81 48.03 10.82
C TYR A 521 13.49 48.15 10.05
N PHE A 522 12.43 47.49 10.52
CA PHE A 522 11.11 47.58 9.91
C PHE A 522 10.18 48.42 10.78
N THR A 523 9.62 49.48 10.19
CA THR A 523 8.89 50.53 10.91
C THR A 523 7.71 50.02 11.71
N GLU A 524 7.05 48.95 11.26
CA GLU A 524 5.93 48.33 11.95
C GLU A 524 6.32 47.68 13.30
N ASN A 525 7.60 47.36 13.51
CA ASN A 525 8.11 46.77 14.75
C ASN A 525 8.77 47.80 15.68
N GLN A 526 8.90 49.06 15.26
CA GLN A 526 9.55 50.10 16.05
C GLN A 526 8.60 50.59 17.15
N VAL A 527 8.94 50.28 18.41
CA VAL A 527 8.18 50.72 19.59
C VAL A 527 8.59 52.13 20.05
N THR A 528 9.79 52.57 19.66
CA THR A 528 10.34 53.91 19.97
C THR A 528 10.40 54.76 18.72
N ASN A 529 10.33 56.10 18.85
CA ASN A 529 10.46 57.03 17.71
C ASN A 529 11.89 57.10 17.12
N VAL A 530 12.80 56.20 17.51
CA VAL A 530 14.18 56.14 17.00
C VAL A 530 14.23 55.15 15.84
N ASN A 531 14.45 55.66 14.63
CA ASN A 531 14.60 54.84 13.44
C ASN A 531 16.11 54.59 13.18
N PRO A 532 16.59 53.32 13.23
CA PRO A 532 18.00 53.00 13.02
C PRO A 532 18.50 53.35 11.60
N HIS A 533 17.61 53.51 10.63
CA HIS A 533 17.95 53.99 9.28
C HIS A 533 18.46 55.45 9.25
N ASN A 534 18.33 56.20 10.33
CA ASN A 534 18.87 57.55 10.41
C ASN A 534 20.40 57.58 10.53
N GLU A 535 21.00 56.48 11.01
CA GLU A 535 22.45 56.34 11.24
C GLU A 535 23.15 55.56 10.13
N LEU A 536 22.42 55.14 9.10
CA LEU A 536 22.92 54.33 7.99
C LEU A 536 22.91 55.09 6.67
N GLU A 537 23.86 54.75 5.80
CA GLU A 537 23.83 55.17 4.41
C GLU A 537 22.58 54.60 3.71
N PRO A 538 21.98 55.33 2.74
CA PRO A 538 20.80 54.86 2.04
C PRO A 538 21.00 53.52 1.33
N THR A 539 22.20 53.24 0.80
CA THR A 539 22.56 51.94 0.20
C THR A 539 22.51 50.80 1.20
N ASP A 540 23.01 51.00 2.43
CA ASP A 540 23.01 49.98 3.48
C ASP A 540 21.59 49.72 3.99
N SER A 541 20.81 50.80 4.14
CA SER A 541 19.40 50.72 4.48
C SER A 541 18.59 49.95 3.44
N ALA A 542 18.82 50.24 2.15
CA ALA A 542 18.17 49.53 1.06
C ALA A 542 18.55 48.05 1.04
N LYS A 543 19.83 47.72 1.29
CA LYS A 543 20.31 46.35 1.37
C LYS A 543 19.63 45.57 2.50
N ILE A 544 19.58 46.13 3.72
CA ILE A 544 18.91 45.48 4.87
C ILE A 544 17.43 45.20 4.55
N ILE A 545 16.76 46.14 3.89
CA ILE A 545 15.37 45.96 3.46
C ILE A 545 15.29 44.87 2.40
N ILE A 546 16.11 44.87 1.36
CA ILE A 546 16.04 43.87 0.28
C ILE A 546 16.36 42.46 0.80
N ASP A 547 17.31 42.34 1.73
CA ASP A 547 17.81 41.07 2.26
C ASP A 547 16.73 40.28 3.03
N HIS A 548 15.63 40.90 3.48
CA HIS A 548 14.53 40.15 4.12
C HIS A 548 13.93 39.09 3.20
N ILE A 549 14.01 39.26 1.88
CA ILE A 549 13.56 38.26 0.92
C ILE A 549 14.43 37.00 1.01
N ILE A 550 15.75 37.18 0.94
CA ILE A 550 16.72 36.07 0.97
C ILE A 550 16.68 35.40 2.34
N ASN A 551 16.72 36.19 3.42
CA ASN A 551 16.62 35.68 4.80
C ASN A 551 15.31 34.90 5.00
N GLY A 552 14.20 35.41 4.47
CA GLY A 552 12.90 34.73 4.54
C GLY A 552 12.91 33.38 3.82
N VAL A 553 13.49 33.31 2.62
CA VAL A 553 13.64 32.05 1.88
C VAL A 553 14.52 31.05 2.64
N GLU A 554 15.62 31.50 3.24
CA GLU A 554 16.52 30.63 4.02
C GLU A 554 15.84 30.09 5.29
N ILE A 555 15.15 30.96 6.05
CA ILE A 555 14.38 30.58 7.24
C ILE A 555 13.28 29.58 6.86
N ALA A 556 12.55 29.83 5.77
CA ALA A 556 11.50 28.93 5.29
C ALA A 556 12.05 27.54 4.92
N LYS A 557 13.16 27.48 4.17
CA LYS A 557 13.81 26.22 3.80
C LYS A 557 14.30 25.44 5.01
N LYS A 558 14.93 26.13 5.97
CA LYS A 558 15.39 25.54 7.24
C LYS A 558 14.25 24.93 8.06
N ASN A 559 13.04 25.47 7.93
CA ASN A 559 11.83 24.98 8.58
C ASN A 559 10.97 24.06 7.69
N HIS A 560 11.51 23.58 6.56
CA HIS A 560 10.83 22.67 5.64
C HIS A 560 9.50 23.18 5.07
N ILE A 561 9.33 24.50 4.99
CA ILE A 561 8.16 25.13 4.37
C ILE A 561 8.13 24.75 2.87
N PRO A 562 6.95 24.39 2.31
CA PRO A 562 6.85 24.01 0.90
C PRO A 562 7.25 25.14 -0.05
N ASP A 563 7.88 24.80 -1.18
CA ASP A 563 8.35 25.78 -2.18
C ASP A 563 7.23 26.72 -2.65
N ARG A 564 6.00 26.21 -2.76
CA ARG A 564 4.83 27.01 -3.15
C ARG A 564 4.48 28.13 -2.16
N ILE A 565 4.88 28.01 -0.89
CA ILE A 565 4.75 29.07 0.12
C ILE A 565 5.98 29.99 0.07
N ILE A 566 7.17 29.42 -0.16
CA ILE A 566 8.41 30.18 -0.39
C ILE A 566 8.25 31.12 -1.60
N ASP A 567 7.45 30.74 -2.58
CA ASP A 567 7.08 31.58 -3.73
C ASP A 567 6.52 32.94 -3.32
N PHE A 568 5.64 32.97 -2.33
CA PHE A 568 5.09 34.21 -1.82
C PHE A 568 6.16 35.10 -1.19
N ILE A 569 7.14 34.52 -0.51
CA ILE A 569 8.27 35.25 0.07
C ILE A 569 9.12 35.87 -1.05
N ARG A 570 9.50 35.10 -2.07
CA ARG A 570 10.40 35.60 -3.12
C ARG A 570 9.76 36.57 -4.12
N THR A 571 8.44 36.54 -4.29
CA THR A 571 7.78 37.33 -5.34
C THR A 571 6.95 38.52 -4.86
N HIS A 572 6.65 38.66 -3.56
CA HIS A 572 5.65 39.65 -3.12
C HIS A 572 6.05 41.11 -3.41
N HIS A 573 7.35 41.41 -3.53
CA HIS A 573 7.84 42.71 -4.02
C HIS A 573 8.29 42.72 -5.48
N GLY A 574 8.32 41.56 -6.16
CA GLY A 574 8.76 41.43 -7.54
C GLY A 574 10.11 42.10 -7.79
N THR A 575 10.15 43.01 -8.75
CA THR A 575 11.36 43.79 -9.08
C THR A 575 11.19 45.28 -8.76
N THR A 576 10.32 45.60 -7.80
CA THR A 576 10.02 46.99 -7.44
C THR A 576 11.23 47.72 -6.85
N LEU A 577 11.21 49.05 -6.95
CA LEU A 577 12.25 49.94 -6.44
C LEU A 577 11.97 50.30 -4.98
N VAL A 578 12.97 50.18 -4.11
CA VAL A 578 12.97 50.71 -2.73
C VAL A 578 13.08 52.25 -2.79
N TYR A 579 11.96 52.87 -3.15
CA TYR A 579 11.89 54.26 -3.62
C TYR A 579 12.41 55.30 -2.64
N TYR A 580 12.12 55.16 -1.34
CA TYR A 580 12.51 56.14 -0.32
C TYR A 580 14.04 56.29 -0.22
N PHE A 581 14.76 55.18 -0.10
CA PHE A 581 16.22 55.18 0.02
C PHE A 581 16.90 55.49 -1.31
N PHE A 582 16.33 55.06 -2.44
CA PHE A 582 16.78 55.49 -3.76
C PHE A 582 16.74 57.01 -3.91
N LYS A 583 15.63 57.65 -3.54
CA LYS A 583 15.52 59.13 -3.61
C LYS A 583 16.42 59.84 -2.61
N LYS A 584 16.65 59.26 -1.43
CA LYS A 584 17.60 59.79 -0.45
C LYS A 584 19.04 59.78 -1.01
N GLU A 585 19.42 58.73 -1.73
CA GLU A 585 20.72 58.63 -2.41
C GLU A 585 20.82 59.55 -3.64
N GLU A 586 19.75 59.68 -4.43
CA GLU A 586 19.71 60.60 -5.57
C GLU A 586 19.94 62.05 -5.11
N LEU A 587 19.40 62.42 -3.95
CA LEU A 587 19.57 63.75 -3.36
C LEU A 587 20.94 63.95 -2.68
N SER A 588 21.66 62.89 -2.33
CA SER A 588 23.02 63.01 -1.78
C SER A 588 24.06 63.37 -2.85
N GLY A 589 23.73 63.17 -4.12
CA GLY A 589 24.59 63.50 -5.26
C GLY A 589 25.71 62.49 -5.53
N ASN A 590 25.69 61.34 -4.85
CA ASN A 590 26.65 60.26 -5.04
C ASN A 590 26.40 59.51 -6.36
N VAL A 591 27.45 58.90 -6.91
CA VAL A 591 27.32 57.95 -8.02
C VAL A 591 26.98 56.59 -7.44
N PHE A 592 25.79 56.06 -7.77
CA PHE A 592 25.33 54.75 -7.31
C PHE A 592 24.71 53.94 -8.45
N ALA A 593 24.65 52.63 -8.27
CA ALA A 593 23.95 51.74 -9.19
C ALA A 593 22.49 51.60 -8.78
N GLU A 594 21.55 51.98 -9.66
CA GLU A 594 20.10 51.84 -9.44
C GLU A 594 19.71 50.39 -9.09
N SER A 595 20.40 49.40 -9.65
CA SER A 595 20.20 47.97 -9.36
C SER A 595 20.32 47.62 -7.88
N ASN A 596 21.06 48.39 -7.07
CA ASN A 596 21.23 48.15 -5.63
C ASN A 596 19.95 48.47 -4.84
N PHE A 597 18.99 49.16 -5.44
CA PHE A 597 17.74 49.56 -4.81
C PHE A 597 16.54 48.76 -5.34
N HIS A 598 16.74 47.81 -6.25
CA HIS A 598 15.69 46.94 -6.75
C HIS A 598 15.66 45.61 -5.99
N TYR A 599 14.45 45.12 -5.73
CA TYR A 599 14.29 43.73 -5.30
C TYR A 599 14.76 42.77 -6.40
N PRO A 600 15.38 41.64 -6.03
CA PRO A 600 15.95 40.69 -6.99
C PRO A 600 14.89 39.94 -7.82
N GLY A 601 13.62 39.99 -7.43
CA GLY A 601 12.56 39.20 -8.03
C GLY A 601 12.62 37.72 -7.66
N PRO A 602 11.90 36.86 -8.39
CA PRO A 602 11.21 37.16 -9.66
C PRO A 602 9.88 37.92 -9.47
N ILE A 603 9.36 38.50 -10.56
CA ILE A 603 8.00 39.05 -10.58
C ILE A 603 6.95 37.94 -10.34
N PRO A 604 5.77 38.26 -9.79
CA PRO A 604 4.67 37.31 -9.63
C PRO A 604 4.36 36.52 -10.91
N PHE A 605 4.19 35.21 -10.76
CA PHE A 605 3.95 34.27 -11.87
C PHE A 605 2.66 33.46 -11.70
N SER A 606 1.86 33.77 -10.69
CA SER A 606 0.55 33.16 -10.46
C SER A 606 -0.45 34.22 -10.02
N LYS A 607 -1.75 33.94 -10.19
CA LYS A 607 -2.81 34.81 -9.67
C LYS A 607 -2.64 35.02 -8.17
N GLU A 608 -2.27 33.96 -7.45
CA GLU A 608 -2.12 33.97 -6.00
C GLU A 608 -0.96 34.87 -5.54
N THR A 609 0.20 34.81 -6.19
CA THR A 609 1.35 35.66 -5.85
C THR A 609 1.12 37.12 -6.24
N ALA A 610 0.39 37.38 -7.35
CA ALA A 610 -0.01 38.73 -7.75
C ALA A 610 -1.02 39.35 -6.76
N ILE A 611 -1.98 38.55 -6.26
CA ILE A 611 -2.90 38.99 -5.19
C ILE A 611 -2.12 39.44 -3.96
N LEU A 612 -1.13 38.65 -3.52
CA LEU A 612 -0.32 39.01 -2.35
C LEU A 612 0.38 40.35 -2.55
N MET A 613 1.09 40.53 -3.67
CA MET A 613 1.80 41.79 -3.98
C MET A 613 0.86 43.01 -3.93
N MET A 614 -0.34 42.89 -4.49
CA MET A 614 -1.32 43.98 -4.44
C MET A 614 -1.80 44.25 -3.01
N CYS A 615 -2.11 43.19 -2.25
CA CYS A 615 -2.64 43.32 -0.89
C CYS A 615 -1.61 43.88 0.08
N ASP A 616 -0.37 43.40 0.02
CA ASP A 616 0.75 43.88 0.82
C ASP A 616 0.98 45.39 0.59
N SER A 617 1.17 45.79 -0.67
CA SER A 617 1.42 47.20 -1.01
C SER A 617 0.26 48.12 -0.62
N VAL A 618 -0.99 47.68 -0.81
CA VAL A 618 -2.18 48.45 -0.45
C VAL A 618 -2.34 48.57 1.06
N GLU A 619 -2.11 47.48 1.81
CA GLU A 619 -2.18 47.48 3.27
C GLU A 619 -1.14 48.42 3.87
N ALA A 620 0.12 48.27 3.46
CA ALA A 620 1.22 49.08 3.96
C ALA A 620 1.01 50.57 3.65
N ALA A 621 0.60 50.90 2.43
CA ALA A 621 0.36 52.28 2.05
C ALA A 621 -0.88 52.88 2.74
N SER A 622 -1.90 52.08 3.05
CA SER A 622 -3.12 52.56 3.72
C SER A 622 -2.84 53.10 5.13
N LYS A 623 -1.83 52.56 5.82
CA LYS A 623 -1.40 53.03 7.15
C LYS A 623 -0.81 54.44 7.14
N SER A 624 -0.33 54.90 5.99
CA SER A 624 0.26 56.24 5.84
C SER A 624 -0.75 57.36 5.55
N ILE A 625 -2.03 57.03 5.36
CA ILE A 625 -3.09 58.01 5.11
C ILE A 625 -3.41 58.76 6.40
N LYS A 626 -3.14 60.08 6.43
CA LYS A 626 -3.42 60.96 7.58
C LYS A 626 -4.92 61.15 7.83
N GLU A 627 -5.71 61.28 6.77
CA GLU A 627 -7.17 61.49 6.82
C GLU A 627 -7.89 60.40 6.02
N PRO A 628 -8.28 59.28 6.67
CA PRO A 628 -8.99 58.19 6.02
C PRO A 628 -10.34 58.65 5.47
N SER A 629 -10.54 58.55 4.15
CA SER A 629 -11.83 58.78 3.50
C SER A 629 -12.08 57.74 2.41
N ALA A 630 -13.34 57.54 2.03
CA ALA A 630 -13.70 56.56 1.02
C ALA A 630 -13.00 56.85 -0.33
N LYS A 631 -12.89 58.13 -0.69
CA LYS A 631 -12.19 58.60 -1.88
C LYS A 631 -10.68 58.38 -1.78
N ALA A 632 -10.07 58.68 -0.63
CA ALA A 632 -8.64 58.45 -0.42
C ALA A 632 -8.24 56.98 -0.58
N PHE A 633 -9.04 56.04 -0.07
CA PHE A 633 -8.78 54.61 -0.28
C PHE A 633 -9.03 54.17 -1.72
N ASP A 634 -10.05 54.71 -2.38
CA ASP A 634 -10.31 54.40 -3.79
C ASP A 634 -9.15 54.84 -4.68
N ASP A 635 -8.67 56.07 -4.49
CA ASP A 635 -7.53 56.63 -5.22
C ASP A 635 -6.23 55.89 -4.89
N LEU A 636 -6.01 55.50 -3.62
CA LEU A 636 -4.85 54.72 -3.20
C LEU A 636 -4.79 53.37 -3.93
N VAL A 637 -5.89 52.61 -3.90
CA VAL A 637 -5.96 51.28 -4.53
C VAL A 637 -5.75 51.40 -6.04
N GLU A 638 -6.35 52.40 -6.69
CA GLU A 638 -6.12 52.63 -8.12
C GLU A 638 -4.66 52.93 -8.41
N LYS A 639 -4.06 53.87 -7.67
CA LYS A 639 -2.67 54.30 -7.88
C LYS A 639 -1.69 53.14 -7.75
N ILE A 640 -1.81 52.33 -6.71
CA ILE A 640 -0.87 51.23 -6.44
C ILE A 640 -0.99 50.13 -7.50
N VAL A 641 -2.21 49.65 -7.74
CA VAL A 641 -2.43 48.53 -8.65
C VAL A 641 -2.15 48.94 -10.10
N ASN A 642 -2.48 50.17 -10.52
CA ASN A 642 -2.13 50.67 -11.85
C ASN A 642 -0.62 50.82 -11.99
N LYS A 643 0.08 51.36 -10.99
CA LYS A 643 1.54 51.46 -11.03
C LYS A 643 2.20 50.08 -11.17
N GLN A 644 1.79 49.08 -10.39
CA GLN A 644 2.33 47.72 -10.50
C GLN A 644 2.07 47.10 -11.89
N MET A 645 0.92 47.41 -12.49
CA MET A 645 0.58 46.98 -13.85
C MET A 645 1.47 47.68 -14.90
N ASP A 646 1.64 49.00 -14.78
CA ASP A 646 2.47 49.81 -15.69
C ASP A 646 3.96 49.43 -15.58
N ASP A 647 4.43 49.08 -14.38
CA ASP A 647 5.77 48.58 -14.08
C ASP A 647 5.97 47.11 -14.53
N GLY A 648 4.97 46.49 -15.16
CA GLY A 648 5.05 45.14 -15.70
C GLY A 648 5.16 44.02 -14.65
N GLN A 649 4.78 44.27 -13.39
CA GLN A 649 4.93 43.29 -12.30
C GLN A 649 4.02 42.07 -12.46
N PHE A 650 2.96 42.17 -13.27
CA PHE A 650 2.01 41.06 -13.50
C PHE A 650 2.25 40.31 -14.81
N MET A 651 3.33 40.61 -15.55
CA MET A 651 3.56 40.07 -16.90
C MET A 651 3.67 38.54 -16.97
N ASN A 652 4.13 37.90 -15.90
CA ASN A 652 4.27 36.45 -15.83
C ASN A 652 3.09 35.75 -15.15
N ALA A 653 2.12 36.51 -14.62
CA ALA A 653 0.96 35.95 -13.94
C ALA A 653 -0.23 35.86 -14.92
N ASP A 654 -0.91 34.71 -14.95
CA ASP A 654 -2.13 34.50 -15.73
C ASP A 654 -3.36 35.23 -15.12
N ILE A 655 -3.21 36.50 -14.72
CA ILE A 655 -4.26 37.32 -14.12
C ILE A 655 -4.89 38.23 -15.17
N THR A 656 -6.20 38.13 -15.33
CA THR A 656 -6.93 38.90 -16.34
C THR A 656 -7.24 40.32 -15.86
N PHE A 657 -7.42 41.25 -16.80
CA PHE A 657 -7.85 42.61 -16.46
C PHE A 657 -9.17 42.65 -15.69
N LYS A 658 -10.10 41.73 -16.00
CA LYS A 658 -11.36 41.59 -15.27
C LYS A 658 -11.11 41.22 -13.80
N GLU A 659 -10.21 40.28 -13.55
CA GLU A 659 -9.85 39.86 -12.18
C GLU A 659 -9.17 40.99 -11.41
N LEU A 660 -8.26 41.75 -12.05
CA LEU A 660 -7.65 42.94 -11.44
C LEU A 660 -8.72 43.96 -11.00
N GLN A 661 -9.71 44.23 -11.85
CA GLN A 661 -10.82 45.12 -11.51
C GLN A 661 -11.67 44.59 -10.34
N THR A 662 -11.91 43.28 -10.27
CA THR A 662 -12.59 42.66 -9.14
C THR A 662 -11.77 42.82 -7.86
N ILE A 663 -10.47 42.54 -7.89
CA ILE A 663 -9.56 42.68 -6.73
C ILE A 663 -9.57 44.12 -6.21
N LYS A 664 -9.44 45.12 -7.09
CA LYS A 664 -9.52 46.53 -6.71
C LYS A 664 -10.81 46.85 -5.95
N LYS A 665 -11.96 46.37 -6.43
CA LYS A 665 -13.26 46.57 -5.76
C LYS A 665 -13.28 45.92 -4.36
N VAL A 666 -12.74 44.72 -4.23
CA VAL A 666 -12.67 44.00 -2.95
C VAL A 666 -11.77 44.74 -1.96
N LEU A 667 -10.58 45.16 -2.39
CA LEU A 667 -9.64 45.93 -1.56
C LEU A 667 -10.27 47.23 -1.06
N LYS A 668 -10.88 48.02 -1.96
CA LYS A 668 -11.60 49.25 -1.61
C LYS A 668 -12.67 49.01 -0.54
N LYS A 669 -13.49 47.97 -0.73
CA LYS A 669 -14.54 47.60 0.23
C LYS A 669 -13.96 47.17 1.58
N LYS A 670 -12.92 46.34 1.57
CA LYS A 670 -12.30 45.82 2.80
C LYS A 670 -11.59 46.91 3.59
N LEU A 671 -10.87 47.82 2.94
CA LEU A 671 -10.25 48.98 3.61
C LEU A 671 -11.29 49.88 4.26
N LYS A 672 -12.38 50.23 3.55
CA LYS A 672 -13.48 51.02 4.12
C LYS A 672 -14.06 50.37 5.38
N ASN A 673 -14.18 49.04 5.40
CA ASN A 673 -14.65 48.30 6.57
C ASN A 673 -13.63 48.29 7.72
N ILE A 674 -12.34 48.08 7.45
CA ILE A 674 -11.26 48.05 8.46
C ILE A 674 -11.17 49.41 9.19
N TYR A 675 -11.34 50.51 8.46
CA TYR A 675 -11.27 51.87 8.99
C TYR A 675 -12.65 52.45 9.36
N HIS A 676 -13.70 51.61 9.43
CA HIS A 676 -15.05 51.98 9.84
C HIS A 676 -15.67 53.21 9.14
N LEU A 677 -15.34 53.43 7.87
CA LEU A 677 -15.89 54.54 7.10
C LEU A 677 -17.34 54.24 6.72
N ARG A 678 -18.29 55.08 7.17
CA ARG A 678 -19.70 54.99 6.75
C ARG A 678 -19.82 55.43 5.28
N ILE A 679 -20.70 54.76 4.54
CA ILE A 679 -21.10 55.22 3.21
C ILE A 679 -21.92 56.51 3.43
N GLU A 680 -21.36 57.65 3.06
CA GLU A 680 -22.13 58.89 2.96
C GLU A 680 -23.13 58.73 1.80
N TYR A 681 -24.42 58.90 2.11
CA TYR A 681 -25.44 58.98 1.08
C TYR A 681 -25.29 60.35 0.40
N PRO A 682 -25.30 60.40 -0.95
CA PRO A 682 -25.26 61.68 -1.65
C PRO A 682 -26.53 62.50 -1.35
N GLU A 683 -26.37 63.81 -1.15
CA GLU A 683 -27.49 64.78 -1.18
C GLU A 683 -28.07 64.95 -2.59
#